data_AF-A0AAD9RBJ8-F1
#
_entry.id   AF-A0AAD9RBJ8-F1
#
_cell.length_a   1.000
_cell.length_b   1.000
_cell.length_c   1.000
_cell.angle_alpha   90.00
_cell.angle_beta   90.00
_cell.angle_gamma   90.00
#
_symmetry.space_group_name_H-M   'P 1'
#
loop_
_entity.id
_entity.type
_entity.pdbx_description
1 polymer ?
#
loop_
_entity_poly.entity_id
_entity_poly.type
_entity_poly.pdbx_seq_one_letter_code
_entity_poly.pdbx_strand_id
1 'polypeptide(L)'
;MEKRILDNSISHEIVRYYVAKQNSTLSRLSGHCNVNVSTLRLGMLIKCLEDFMDGTLRISVIDVSESKIWFNTEWCCQKNDLILVSQEIWKFLLAVSVPQERVRLASDNSLCRVLEKLRINDKVWYCSNFNGYKELAVIKYIGLVPQLGQGFYFGLDLPESQELSKTSILCQEYFESIYNRAFATLNQISPYKADVPIQTAEKILLPKPVTNNVSNNDKKKCTLDPSFLALLETFSFDDSNNNNKSNHVSLPNEHHYTMRPIIPPNTDNKTGNMSEENGNKNFRREKPSDLIVGSNVKVLLGSDLRQGTLRWVGTLPDTNAGKLMAAVELDDGHPLGTDGTYNEIRYFQCKPHRAVFTDIEQCSPYDSGITRLDDRFPTMTTNSFGNMENVIIGMVRPISVKGNLETICGKFKGIQGHHNSCYLDATLFSMFAFTSVFDNLLFRPPNEKDCPEYEEVQKVLREEIVNPLRKNIFVSADRVMKLRTLLERLSSVSGLTSEEKDPEEFLTSLVAQILNAEPFLKLSSGQDAYHYQLFVEKDDHLSLPTVQQLLEQSFLTSNIRLKEVPSCLIIQMPRFGKSFKMYPKIQPTLLLDVTDIIEDSPRQCTVCGKLAEFECKECYGECGVGLESIAFCVECLKTVHRHEDRTNHEPKKLSVPVEFAILQEHCPVPRLYLELSAVVCIETSHYVSFVKCGSGSEAPWCFFDSMADRNGEQDGYNIPEMVPCPDFPYWLSEDGGNYLTKLTDDRNLPEYAKRLLCDAYMCMYQSPDVMMYK
;
A
#
# COMPACT_ATOMS: atom_id res chain seq x y z
N MET A 1 42.13 17.48 64.56
CA MET A 1 40.99 17.14 63.68
C MET A 1 40.58 18.41 62.97
N GLU A 2 40.84 18.49 61.67
CA GLU A 2 40.65 19.72 60.88
C GLU A 2 39.33 19.69 60.11
N LYS A 3 38.81 20.87 59.76
CA LYS A 3 37.65 20.99 58.86
C LYS A 3 38.10 20.84 57.41
N ARG A 4 37.44 19.97 56.66
CA ARG A 4 37.20 20.11 55.22
C ARG A 4 35.68 20.01 55.06
N ILE A 5 35.00 21.13 54.81
CA ILE A 5 34.77 21.70 53.47
C ILE A 5 33.99 20.68 52.63
N LEU A 6 32.69 20.95 52.50
CA LEU A 6 31.74 20.22 51.69
C LEU A 6 31.75 20.86 50.29
N ASP A 7 32.60 20.38 49.39
CA ASP A 7 32.62 20.87 48.01
C ASP A 7 31.39 20.35 47.26
N ASN A 8 30.52 21.28 46.83
CA ASN A 8 29.43 21.00 45.91
C ASN A 8 29.98 20.72 44.50
N SER A 9 30.52 19.52 44.28
CA SER A 9 30.76 19.03 42.92
C SER A 9 29.42 18.72 42.24
N ILE A 10 28.81 19.74 41.62
CA ILE A 10 27.69 19.55 40.70
C ILE A 10 28.22 18.69 39.55
N SER A 11 27.89 17.41 39.56
CA SER A 11 28.14 16.49 38.46
C SER A 11 27.24 16.88 37.30
N HIS A 12 27.72 17.77 36.43
CA HIS A 12 27.10 18.04 35.15
C HIS A 12 27.07 16.74 34.34
N GLU A 13 25.93 16.04 34.37
CA GLU A 13 25.67 14.89 33.50
C GLU A 13 25.78 15.36 32.05
N ILE A 14 26.84 14.92 31.38
CA ILE A 14 27.05 15.19 29.96
C ILE A 14 26.06 14.34 29.19
N VAL A 15 24.88 14.91 28.95
CA VAL A 15 23.84 14.36 28.10
C VAL A 15 24.45 13.94 26.77
N ARG A 16 24.32 12.66 26.42
CA ARG A 16 24.76 12.11 25.14
C ARG A 16 23.57 11.80 24.25
N TYR A 17 23.78 11.93 22.95
CA TYR A 17 22.75 11.78 21.93
C TYR A 17 23.09 10.60 21.04
N TYR A 18 22.11 9.75 20.75
CA TYR A 18 22.34 8.51 20.00
C TYR A 18 21.26 8.26 18.96
N VAL A 19 21.66 7.76 17.79
CA VAL A 19 20.74 7.24 16.76
C VAL A 19 20.69 5.72 16.88
N ALA A 20 19.48 5.15 16.86
CA ALA A 20 19.29 3.70 16.80
C ALA A 20 19.81 3.13 15.47
N LYS A 21 20.84 2.29 15.52
CA LYS A 21 21.45 1.64 14.36
C LYS A 21 20.54 0.57 13.75
N GLN A 22 19.82 -0.14 14.60
CA GLN A 22 18.95 -1.27 14.26
C GLN A 22 17.74 -1.34 15.19
N ASN A 23 16.83 -2.29 14.94
CA ASN A 23 15.68 -2.52 15.82
C ASN A 23 16.14 -3.24 17.10
N SER A 24 15.86 -2.66 18.26
CA SER A 24 16.33 -3.15 19.56
C SER A 24 15.22 -3.18 20.60
N THR A 25 15.22 -4.20 21.46
CA THR A 25 14.27 -4.30 22.57
C THR A 25 14.62 -3.32 23.68
N LEU A 26 13.61 -2.55 24.12
CA LEU A 26 13.65 -1.67 25.28
C LEU A 26 12.87 -2.28 26.43
N SER A 27 13.42 -2.25 27.64
CA SER A 27 12.66 -2.51 28.88
C SER A 27 12.42 -1.20 29.62
N ARG A 28 11.22 -1.00 30.16
CA ARG A 28 10.88 0.24 30.90
C ARG A 28 11.54 0.25 32.27
N LEU A 29 12.14 1.39 32.62
CA LEU A 29 12.67 1.68 33.96
C LEU A 29 11.71 2.56 34.77
N SER A 30 11.08 3.57 34.15
CA SER A 30 10.17 4.50 34.84
C SER A 30 9.13 5.14 33.92
N GLY A 31 8.16 5.86 34.51
CA GLY A 31 7.14 6.64 33.79
C GLY A 31 5.80 5.92 33.54
N HIS A 32 4.74 6.69 33.31
CA HIS A 32 3.37 6.20 33.19
C HIS A 32 2.98 5.82 31.75
N CYS A 33 3.21 4.56 31.39
CA CYS A 33 2.57 3.92 30.23
C CYS A 33 2.11 2.49 30.56
N ASN A 34 1.35 1.87 29.65
CA ASN A 34 0.75 0.54 29.84
C ASN A 34 1.67 -0.62 29.39
N VAL A 35 2.93 -0.33 29.06
CA VAL A 35 3.83 -1.23 28.33
C VAL A 35 5.16 -1.36 29.08
N ASN A 36 5.59 -2.60 29.37
CA ASN A 36 6.86 -2.88 30.05
C ASN A 36 8.03 -3.13 29.09
N VAL A 37 7.75 -3.55 27.86
CA VAL A 37 8.74 -3.86 26.82
C VAL A 37 8.28 -3.23 25.51
N SER A 38 9.16 -2.48 24.85
CA SER A 38 8.90 -1.77 23.59
C SER A 38 10.06 -1.99 22.60
N THR A 39 9.91 -1.52 21.36
CA THR A 39 10.96 -1.63 20.34
C THR A 39 11.47 -0.25 19.96
N LEU A 40 12.75 0.00 20.24
CA LEU A 40 13.50 1.10 19.62
C LEU A 40 13.71 0.73 18.15
N ARG A 41 13.16 1.51 17.22
CA ARG A 41 13.27 1.24 15.78
C ARG A 41 14.52 1.91 15.19
N LEU A 42 15.04 1.34 14.11
CA LEU A 42 16.13 1.93 13.31
C LEU A 42 15.84 3.42 13.01
N GLY A 43 16.85 4.28 13.19
CA GLY A 43 16.77 5.72 12.95
C GLY A 43 15.95 6.54 13.97
N MET A 44 15.43 5.90 15.03
CA MET A 44 14.89 6.63 16.18
C MET A 44 16.00 7.37 16.92
N LEU A 45 15.62 8.52 17.50
CA LEU A 45 16.50 9.45 18.17
C LEU A 45 16.29 9.33 19.69
N ILE A 46 17.34 8.97 20.44
CA ILE A 46 17.31 8.86 21.90
C ILE A 46 18.31 9.80 22.59
N LYS A 47 17.90 10.31 23.75
CA LYS A 47 18.74 11.03 24.72
C LYS A 47 19.19 10.03 25.79
N CYS A 48 20.49 9.85 25.96
CA CYS A 48 21.05 9.10 27.08
C CYS A 48 21.04 9.96 28.36
N LEU A 49 20.62 9.34 29.46
CA LEU A 49 20.55 9.93 30.80
C LEU A 49 21.68 9.32 31.68
N GLU A 50 21.86 8.00 31.63
CA GLU A 50 22.86 7.28 32.43
C GLU A 50 23.52 6.17 31.59
N ASP A 51 24.81 5.93 31.82
CA ASP A 51 25.65 4.97 31.09
C ASP A 51 26.18 3.94 32.09
N PHE A 52 25.59 2.74 32.12
CA PHE A 52 25.88 1.73 33.12
C PHE A 52 27.14 0.92 32.76
N MET A 53 27.88 0.49 33.79
CA MET A 53 29.16 -0.21 33.65
C MET A 53 29.07 -1.59 32.99
N ASP A 54 27.87 -2.13 32.78
CA ASP A 54 27.60 -3.39 32.10
C ASP A 54 27.36 -3.25 30.58
N GLY A 55 27.32 -2.01 30.06
CA GLY A 55 27.05 -1.72 28.65
C GLY A 55 25.57 -1.43 28.33
N THR A 56 24.70 -1.36 29.35
CA THR A 56 23.34 -0.85 29.20
C THR A 56 23.29 0.67 29.39
N LEU A 57 22.28 1.34 28.80
CA LEU A 57 22.03 2.77 28.99
C LEU A 57 20.61 3.02 29.52
N ARG A 58 20.46 3.96 30.47
CA ARG A 58 19.17 4.61 30.75
C ARG A 58 18.94 5.71 29.73
N ILE A 59 17.83 5.64 29.01
CA ILE A 59 17.52 6.51 27.88
C ILE A 59 16.10 7.09 27.94
N SER A 60 15.94 8.25 27.34
CA SER A 60 14.64 8.82 26.94
C SER A 60 14.56 8.81 25.42
N VAL A 61 13.45 8.33 24.86
CA VAL A 61 13.21 8.31 23.41
C VAL A 61 12.59 9.65 22.99
N ILE A 62 13.20 10.33 22.02
CA ILE A 62 12.68 11.58 21.44
C ILE A 62 11.77 11.19 20.29
N ASP A 63 10.46 11.19 20.54
CA ASP A 63 9.46 10.87 19.54
C ASP A 63 8.98 12.10 18.76
N VAL A 64 8.89 11.92 17.44
CA VAL A 64 8.36 12.91 16.48
C VAL A 64 6.93 12.53 16.05
N SER A 65 6.39 11.41 16.54
CA SER A 65 5.08 10.83 16.19
C SER A 65 4.01 10.87 17.29
N GLU A 66 4.23 11.70 18.33
CA GLU A 66 3.28 12.00 19.42
C GLU A 66 2.77 10.78 20.23
N SER A 67 3.51 9.67 20.23
CA SER A 67 3.12 8.46 20.96
C SER A 67 3.26 8.63 22.47
N LYS A 68 2.14 8.45 23.17
CA LYS A 68 2.04 8.45 24.64
C LYS A 68 2.95 7.41 25.34
N ILE A 69 3.54 6.48 24.60
CA ILE A 69 4.49 5.48 25.13
C ILE A 69 5.81 6.13 25.57
N TRP A 70 6.26 7.18 24.87
CA TRP A 70 7.57 7.82 25.09
C TRP A 70 7.51 9.08 25.97
N PHE A 71 6.30 9.59 26.24
CA PHE A 71 6.08 10.80 27.03
C PHE A 71 6.40 10.54 28.51
N ASN A 72 7.45 11.21 29.03
CA ASN A 72 7.94 11.07 30.40
C ASN A 72 8.18 9.60 30.82
N THR A 73 8.74 8.78 29.93
CA THR A 73 9.16 7.40 30.23
C THR A 73 10.65 7.19 29.99
N GLU A 74 11.27 6.42 30.88
CA GLU A 74 12.69 6.04 30.79
C GLU A 74 12.81 4.55 30.49
N TRP A 75 13.77 4.20 29.65
CA TRP A 75 13.96 2.86 29.12
C TRP A 75 15.42 2.43 29.25
N CYS A 76 15.65 1.12 29.29
CA CYS A 76 16.95 0.48 29.25
C CYS A 76 17.20 -0.11 27.85
N CYS A 77 18.38 0.14 27.28
CA CYS A 77 18.81 -0.41 25.98
C CYS A 77 20.27 -0.87 26.00
N GLN A 78 20.70 -1.61 24.97
CA GLN A 78 22.08 -2.03 24.76
C GLN A 78 22.87 -0.98 23.96
N LYS A 79 24.06 -0.63 24.43
CA LYS A 79 24.91 0.42 23.83
C LYS A 79 25.45 0.06 22.44
N ASN A 80 25.56 -1.22 22.12
CA ASN A 80 26.09 -1.73 20.84
C ASN A 80 25.15 -1.46 19.64
N ASP A 81 23.87 -1.21 19.90
CA ASP A 81 22.85 -0.96 18.88
C ASP A 81 22.74 0.51 18.48
N LEU A 82 23.66 1.35 18.94
CA LEU A 82 23.55 2.80 18.92
C LEU A 82 24.75 3.49 18.28
N ILE A 83 24.49 4.58 17.56
CA ILE A 83 25.52 5.46 17.01
C ILE A 83 25.55 6.73 17.85
N LEU A 84 26.66 6.98 18.55
CA LEU A 84 26.90 8.23 19.28
C LEU A 84 27.07 9.40 18.31
N VAL A 85 26.32 10.48 18.53
CA VAL A 85 26.41 11.72 17.73
C VAL A 85 26.56 12.94 18.61
N SER A 86 27.11 14.03 18.06
CA SER A 86 27.26 15.30 18.77
C SER A 86 25.92 16.03 18.90
N GLN A 87 25.82 16.93 19.89
CA GLN A 87 24.65 17.77 20.11
C GLN A 87 24.35 18.71 18.94
N GLU A 88 25.33 19.04 18.11
CA GLU A 88 25.11 19.88 16.92
C GLU A 88 24.52 19.06 15.77
N ILE A 89 25.13 17.91 15.42
CA ILE A 89 24.58 16.98 14.41
C ILE A 89 23.17 16.52 14.81
N TRP A 90 22.92 16.33 16.10
CA TRP A 90 21.60 15.99 16.64
C TRP A 90 20.48 16.93 16.19
N LYS A 91 20.72 18.24 16.26
CA LYS A 91 19.72 19.27 15.93
C LYS A 91 19.28 19.16 14.47
N PHE A 92 20.21 18.81 13.58
CA PHE A 92 19.92 18.63 12.16
C PHE A 92 19.27 17.27 11.85
N LEU A 93 19.64 16.19 12.56
CA LEU A 93 19.06 14.86 12.37
C LEU A 93 17.56 14.80 12.73
N LEU A 94 17.09 15.66 13.63
CA LEU A 94 15.66 15.82 13.92
C LEU A 94 14.85 16.20 12.66
N ALA A 95 15.38 17.09 11.82
CA ALA A 95 14.72 17.59 10.61
C ALA A 95 14.77 16.61 9.43
N VAL A 96 15.66 15.61 9.47
CA VAL A 96 15.68 14.51 8.48
C VAL A 96 14.49 13.58 8.77
N SER A 97 13.59 13.42 7.80
CA SER A 97 12.37 12.61 7.96
C SER A 97 12.59 11.10 7.79
N VAL A 98 13.56 10.71 6.95
CA VAL A 98 13.83 9.30 6.61
C VAL A 98 14.73 8.64 7.67
N PRO A 99 14.29 7.57 8.36
CA PRO A 99 15.09 6.93 9.43
C PRO A 99 16.42 6.34 8.94
N GLN A 100 16.44 5.76 7.74
CA GLN A 100 17.64 5.20 7.12
C GLN A 100 18.69 6.28 6.87
N GLU A 101 18.28 7.47 6.41
CA GLU A 101 19.17 8.61 6.20
C GLU A 101 19.76 9.13 7.52
N ARG A 102 18.99 9.11 8.62
CA ARG A 102 19.54 9.44 9.95
C ARG A 102 20.68 8.50 10.34
N VAL A 103 20.52 7.19 10.09
CA VAL A 103 21.56 6.18 10.37
C VAL A 103 22.76 6.34 9.44
N ARG A 104 22.54 6.59 8.14
CA ARG A 104 23.60 6.81 7.16
C ARG A 104 24.45 8.04 7.51
N LEU A 105 23.80 9.18 7.78
CA LEU A 105 24.46 10.43 8.16
C LEU A 105 25.21 10.30 9.49
N ALA A 106 24.60 9.68 10.51
CA ALA A 106 25.24 9.47 11.81
C ALA A 106 26.45 8.52 11.73
N SER A 107 26.43 7.54 10.82
CA SER A 107 27.55 6.62 10.61
C SER A 107 28.77 7.32 9.98
N ASP A 108 28.55 8.31 9.11
CA ASP A 108 29.63 9.07 8.47
C ASP A 108 30.24 10.12 9.41
N ASN A 109 31.16 9.62 10.23
CA ASN A 109 32.02 10.41 11.11
C ASN A 109 32.87 11.45 10.36
N SER A 110 33.13 11.28 9.06
CA SER A 110 33.91 12.22 8.26
C SER A 110 33.06 13.42 7.83
N LEU A 111 31.85 13.14 7.34
CA LEU A 111 30.85 14.13 6.95
C LEU A 111 30.37 14.93 8.18
N CYS A 112 30.06 14.27 9.30
CA CYS A 112 29.68 14.94 10.55
C CYS A 112 30.70 16.01 10.98
N ARG A 113 32.00 15.68 10.98
CA ARG A 113 33.10 16.62 11.36
C ARG A 113 33.29 17.80 10.40
N VAL A 114 32.70 17.75 9.21
CA VAL A 114 32.68 18.88 8.26
C VAL A 114 31.39 19.68 8.42
N LEU A 115 30.25 19.02 8.57
CA LEU A 115 28.95 19.65 8.83
C LEU A 115 28.95 20.47 10.15
N GLU A 116 29.59 19.99 11.21
CA GLU A 116 29.81 20.72 12.47
C GLU A 116 30.58 22.04 12.30
N LYS A 117 31.32 22.19 11.20
CA LYS A 117 32.13 23.39 10.90
C LYS A 117 31.42 24.38 10.00
N LEU A 118 30.30 24.01 9.36
CA LEU A 118 29.55 24.90 8.47
C LEU A 118 28.99 26.11 9.21
N ARG A 119 29.15 27.30 8.63
CA ARG A 119 28.68 28.59 9.13
C ARG A 119 27.89 29.33 8.05
N ILE A 120 27.25 30.42 8.45
CA ILE A 120 26.55 31.32 7.53
C ILE A 120 27.59 31.97 6.60
N ASN A 121 27.27 31.98 5.31
CA ASN A 121 28.08 32.30 4.12
C ASN A 121 29.06 31.22 3.65
N ASP A 122 29.10 30.02 4.25
CA ASP A 122 29.83 28.90 3.64
C ASP A 122 29.14 28.40 2.36
N LYS A 123 29.95 27.89 1.43
CA LYS A 123 29.49 27.22 0.21
C LYS A 123 29.22 25.75 0.47
N VAL A 124 28.10 25.24 -0.05
CA VAL A 124 27.76 23.81 -0.06
C VAL A 124 27.18 23.43 -1.41
N TRP A 125 27.26 22.15 -1.76
CA TRP A 125 26.50 21.58 -2.86
C TRP A 125 25.10 21.24 -2.34
N TYR A 126 24.07 21.85 -2.92
CA TYR A 126 22.67 21.53 -2.64
C TYR A 126 22.17 20.49 -3.64
N CYS A 127 21.64 19.39 -3.12
CA CYS A 127 21.02 18.31 -3.88
C CYS A 127 19.51 18.53 -3.90
N SER A 128 18.99 19.10 -4.98
CA SER A 128 17.53 19.22 -5.16
C SER A 128 16.93 17.84 -5.43
N ASN A 129 15.81 17.52 -4.77
CA ASN A 129 15.14 16.22 -4.85
C ASN A 129 14.65 15.83 -6.27
N PHE A 130 14.68 16.75 -7.24
CA PHE A 130 13.96 16.61 -8.50
C PHE A 130 14.72 15.90 -9.62
N ASN A 131 16.06 15.94 -9.65
CA ASN A 131 16.85 15.33 -10.76
C ASN A 131 18.31 14.96 -10.37
N GLY A 132 18.66 14.93 -9.08
CA GLY A 132 20.03 14.57 -8.63
C GLY A 132 21.13 15.60 -8.92
N TYR A 133 20.86 16.64 -9.74
CA TYR A 133 21.76 17.77 -9.95
C TYR A 133 22.18 18.41 -8.62
N LYS A 134 23.47 18.77 -8.56
CA LYS A 134 24.06 19.54 -7.47
C LYS A 134 24.29 20.97 -7.93
N GLU A 135 23.52 21.91 -7.38
CA GLU A 135 23.74 23.33 -7.61
C GLU A 135 24.59 23.95 -6.49
N LEU A 136 25.37 24.98 -6.83
CA LEU A 136 26.25 25.63 -5.86
C LEU A 136 25.42 26.57 -4.98
N ALA A 137 25.30 26.24 -3.70
CA ALA A 137 24.52 27.00 -2.73
C ALA A 137 25.41 27.76 -1.73
N VAL A 138 24.90 28.87 -1.20
CA VAL A 138 25.52 29.61 -0.09
C VAL A 138 24.57 29.58 1.11
N ILE A 139 25.05 29.15 2.27
CA ILE A 139 24.24 29.12 3.49
C ILE A 139 23.97 30.56 3.94
N LYS A 140 22.70 30.92 4.15
CA LYS A 140 22.26 32.22 4.70
C LYS A 140 21.59 32.11 6.06
N TYR A 141 20.99 30.98 6.38
CA TYR A 141 20.36 30.71 7.67
C TYR A 141 20.73 29.32 8.18
N ILE A 142 20.89 29.18 9.49
CA ILE A 142 21.04 27.90 10.18
C ILE A 142 20.21 27.98 11.48
N GLY A 143 19.14 27.19 11.60
CA GLY A 143 18.30 27.25 12.79
C GLY A 143 16.96 26.51 12.66
N LEU A 144 16.11 26.68 13.68
CA LEU A 144 14.75 26.14 13.70
C LEU A 144 13.86 26.84 12.67
N VAL A 145 12.99 26.08 12.00
CA VAL A 145 11.92 26.61 11.14
C VAL A 145 10.62 25.90 11.53
N PRO A 146 9.85 26.41 12.51
CA PRO A 146 8.70 25.69 13.08
C PRO A 146 7.61 25.34 12.07
N GLN A 147 7.50 26.07 10.97
CA GLN A 147 6.58 25.79 9.86
C GLN A 147 6.97 24.55 9.03
N LEU A 148 8.23 24.07 9.12
CA LEU A 148 8.72 22.89 8.39
C LEU A 148 8.86 21.64 9.29
N GLY A 149 9.04 21.81 10.59
CA GLY A 149 9.10 20.70 11.55
C GLY A 149 10.04 20.93 12.73
N GLN A 150 10.36 19.84 13.42
CA GLN A 150 11.34 19.83 14.51
C GLN A 150 12.75 19.68 13.94
N GLY A 151 13.71 20.44 14.49
CA GLY A 151 15.12 20.37 14.09
C GLY A 151 15.59 21.56 13.27
N PHE A 152 16.87 21.54 12.92
CA PHE A 152 17.57 22.64 12.28
C PHE A 152 17.61 22.46 10.75
N TYR A 153 17.31 23.53 10.04
CA TYR A 153 17.34 23.63 8.59
C TYR A 153 18.43 24.62 8.15
N PHE A 154 18.97 24.39 6.96
CA PHE A 154 19.84 25.36 6.27
C PHE A 154 18.98 26.17 5.31
N GLY A 155 18.91 27.49 5.50
CA GLY A 155 18.39 28.40 4.48
C GLY A 155 19.51 28.72 3.50
N LEU A 156 19.26 28.49 2.21
CA LEU A 156 20.24 28.54 1.14
C LEU A 156 19.89 29.60 0.09
N ASP A 157 20.90 30.36 -0.34
CA ASP A 157 20.92 31.06 -1.62
C ASP A 157 21.33 30.10 -2.73
N LEU A 158 20.62 30.14 -3.87
CA LEU A 158 20.84 29.33 -5.06
C LEU A 158 21.07 30.27 -6.27
N PRO A 159 22.30 30.72 -6.55
CA PRO A 159 22.57 31.77 -7.54
C PRO A 159 22.41 31.34 -9.00
N GLU A 160 22.42 30.03 -9.26
CA GLU A 160 22.38 29.43 -10.61
C GLU A 160 21.00 28.82 -10.94
N SER A 161 20.13 28.69 -9.93
CA SER A 161 18.79 28.10 -10.06
C SER A 161 17.85 28.95 -10.88
N GLN A 162 17.17 28.34 -11.85
CA GLN A 162 16.15 29.01 -12.68
C GLN A 162 14.72 28.83 -12.16
N GLU A 163 14.51 27.94 -11.18
CA GLU A 163 13.19 27.61 -10.64
C GLU A 163 13.01 28.09 -9.19
N LEU A 164 11.75 28.41 -8.84
CA LEU A 164 11.37 28.83 -7.49
C LEU A 164 11.05 27.61 -6.62
N SER A 165 11.91 27.32 -5.64
CA SER A 165 11.66 26.28 -4.64
C SER A 165 10.33 26.51 -3.90
N LYS A 166 9.65 25.41 -3.55
CA LYS A 166 8.40 25.41 -2.75
C LYS A 166 8.56 26.12 -1.39
N THR A 167 9.78 26.25 -0.87
CA THR A 167 10.10 26.99 0.37
C THR A 167 10.54 28.44 0.18
N SER A 168 10.68 28.93 -1.07
CA SER A 168 11.20 30.27 -1.40
C SER A 168 10.39 31.42 -0.77
N ILE A 169 9.07 31.28 -0.66
CA ILE A 169 8.19 32.25 0.02
C ILE A 169 8.50 32.28 1.53
N LEU A 170 8.54 31.12 2.18
CA LEU A 170 8.84 31.03 3.62
C LEU A 170 10.26 31.54 3.95
N CYS A 171 11.22 31.36 3.05
CA CYS A 171 12.58 31.89 3.24
C CYS A 171 12.62 33.42 3.40
N GLN A 172 11.63 34.16 2.89
CA GLN A 172 11.55 35.62 3.01
C GLN A 172 11.37 36.10 4.46
N GLU A 173 10.79 35.26 5.33
CA GLU A 173 10.62 35.56 6.76
C GLU A 173 11.92 35.39 7.57
N TYR A 174 12.93 34.71 7.00
CA TYR A 174 14.13 34.27 7.71
C TYR A 174 15.44 34.88 7.18
N PHE A 175 15.54 35.15 5.87
CA PHE A 175 16.72 35.80 5.28
C PHE A 175 16.43 36.52 3.96
N GLU A 176 17.04 37.69 3.81
CA GLU A 176 17.03 38.46 2.57
C GLU A 176 17.99 37.86 1.53
N SER A 177 17.59 37.88 0.26
CA SER A 177 18.41 37.45 -0.87
C SER A 177 17.93 38.07 -2.19
N ILE A 178 18.87 38.21 -3.12
CA ILE A 178 18.63 38.56 -4.53
C ILE A 178 18.53 37.34 -5.44
N TYR A 179 18.74 36.13 -4.90
CA TYR A 179 18.74 34.86 -5.62
C TYR A 179 17.52 34.00 -5.27
N ASN A 180 17.36 32.87 -5.97
CA ASN A 180 16.40 31.84 -5.59
C ASN A 180 16.80 31.25 -4.22
N ARG A 181 15.81 30.87 -3.42
CA ARG A 181 15.97 30.47 -2.02
C ARG A 181 15.29 29.15 -1.71
N ALA A 182 15.93 28.33 -0.87
CA ALA A 182 15.35 27.10 -0.36
C ALA A 182 15.75 26.85 1.11
N PHE A 183 14.89 26.14 1.85
CA PHE A 183 15.30 25.43 3.05
C PHE A 183 15.69 23.99 2.71
N ALA A 184 16.82 23.54 3.26
CA ALA A 184 17.39 22.22 3.08
C ALA A 184 17.64 21.51 4.42
N THR A 185 17.49 20.18 4.40
CA THR A 185 17.80 19.26 5.51
C THR A 185 19.22 18.69 5.35
N LEU A 186 19.73 18.01 6.39
CA LEU A 186 21.13 17.55 6.43
C LEU A 186 21.50 16.57 5.29
N ASN A 187 20.55 15.77 4.81
CA ASN A 187 20.73 14.85 3.69
C ASN A 187 20.71 15.54 2.31
N GLN A 188 20.29 16.81 2.23
CA GLN A 188 20.21 17.58 0.98
C GLN A 188 21.41 18.50 0.74
N ILE A 189 22.38 18.55 1.66
CA ILE A 189 23.62 19.31 1.49
C ILE A 189 24.85 18.40 1.51
N SER A 190 25.87 18.75 0.74
CA SER A 190 27.19 18.12 0.84
C SER A 190 28.33 19.17 0.79
N PRO A 191 29.47 18.94 1.47
CA PRO A 191 30.50 19.96 1.60
C PRO A 191 31.13 20.36 0.27
N TYR A 192 31.28 21.66 0.04
CA TYR A 192 32.08 22.18 -1.07
C TYR A 192 33.58 22.01 -0.79
N LYS A 193 34.35 21.61 -1.81
CA LYS A 193 35.81 21.61 -1.80
C LYS A 193 36.29 22.41 -3.01
N ALA A 194 37.22 23.34 -2.81
CA ALA A 194 37.70 24.23 -3.88
C ALA A 194 38.71 23.56 -4.84
N ASP A 195 39.36 22.49 -4.40
CA ASP A 195 40.55 21.92 -5.06
C ASP A 195 40.23 20.81 -6.08
N VAL A 196 39.31 21.08 -7.01
CA VAL A 196 39.11 20.29 -8.23
C VAL A 196 39.00 21.24 -9.43
N PRO A 197 39.79 21.07 -10.51
CA PRO A 197 39.74 21.97 -11.66
C PRO A 197 38.38 21.92 -12.36
N ILE A 198 37.65 23.04 -12.32
CA ILE A 198 36.40 23.20 -13.09
C ILE A 198 36.78 23.34 -14.57
N GLN A 199 36.45 22.32 -15.38
CA GLN A 199 36.33 22.55 -16.82
C GLN A 199 35.10 23.41 -17.06
N THR A 200 35.29 24.54 -17.75
CA THR A 200 34.25 25.58 -17.90
C THR A 200 33.00 25.06 -18.60
N ALA A 201 31.84 25.27 -17.97
CA ALA A 201 30.55 24.92 -18.57
C ALA A 201 30.28 25.78 -19.82
N GLU A 202 30.12 25.12 -20.97
CA GLU A 202 29.60 25.77 -22.17
C GLU A 202 28.09 25.98 -22.05
N LYS A 203 27.63 27.22 -22.27
CA LYS A 203 26.20 27.53 -22.33
C LYS A 203 25.61 27.05 -23.65
N ILE A 204 25.02 25.86 -23.65
CA ILE A 204 24.17 25.41 -24.77
C ILE A 204 22.93 26.30 -24.83
N LEU A 205 22.86 27.17 -25.84
CA LEU A 205 21.65 27.93 -26.15
C LEU A 205 20.59 27.00 -26.76
N LEU A 206 19.39 27.00 -26.19
CA LEU A 206 18.20 26.45 -26.84
C LEU A 206 17.93 27.19 -28.16
N PRO A 207 17.84 26.49 -29.31
CA PRO A 207 17.43 27.11 -30.57
C PRO A 207 15.98 27.60 -30.49
N LYS A 208 15.71 28.82 -30.95
CA LYS A 208 14.33 29.29 -31.15
C LYS A 208 13.71 28.60 -32.38
N PRO A 209 12.40 28.32 -32.38
CA PRO A 209 11.75 27.63 -33.48
C PRO A 209 11.83 28.45 -34.78
N VAL A 210 12.35 27.84 -35.85
CA VAL A 210 12.39 28.44 -37.19
C VAL A 210 11.11 28.06 -37.93
N THR A 211 10.18 29.00 -38.04
CA THR A 211 9.07 28.92 -38.99
C THR A 211 9.60 29.02 -40.43
N ASN A 212 9.34 28.03 -41.28
CA ASN A 212 9.53 28.17 -42.73
C ASN A 212 8.47 27.35 -43.50
N ASN A 213 7.74 28.02 -44.39
CA ASN A 213 6.79 27.41 -45.31
C ASN A 213 7.50 26.97 -46.59
N VAL A 214 7.32 25.73 -47.05
CA VAL A 214 7.50 25.35 -48.47
C VAL A 214 6.38 24.38 -48.90
N SER A 215 6.00 24.48 -50.17
CA SER A 215 4.82 23.92 -50.84
C SER A 215 4.82 22.41 -51.11
N ASN A 216 3.62 21.88 -51.39
CA ASN A 216 3.39 20.63 -52.13
C ASN A 216 4.23 20.53 -53.42
N ASN A 217 4.71 19.32 -53.78
CA ASN A 217 4.21 18.60 -54.96
C ASN A 217 4.76 17.16 -55.14
N ASP A 218 3.87 16.30 -55.63
CA ASP A 218 4.03 15.04 -56.40
C ASP A 218 5.19 14.03 -56.18
N LYS A 219 4.79 12.87 -55.64
CA LYS A 219 4.86 11.52 -56.24
C LYS A 219 6.15 11.07 -56.97
N LYS A 220 6.80 10.04 -56.40
CA LYS A 220 6.98 8.72 -57.08
C LYS A 220 7.17 7.58 -56.06
N LYS A 221 7.12 6.32 -56.53
CA LYS A 221 6.65 5.14 -55.76
C LYS A 221 7.46 3.88 -56.09
N CYS A 222 7.78 3.07 -55.07
CA CYS A 222 7.97 1.60 -55.07
C CYS A 222 8.09 1.16 -53.58
N THR A 223 7.20 0.45 -52.88
CA THR A 223 6.47 -0.84 -53.06
C THR A 223 7.22 -2.12 -52.64
N LEU A 224 6.86 -2.59 -51.44
CA LEU A 224 6.73 -3.97 -50.93
C LEU A 224 5.56 -3.92 -49.92
N ASP A 225 4.78 -4.95 -49.61
CA ASP A 225 4.26 -6.11 -50.35
C ASP A 225 2.98 -6.56 -49.58
N PRO A 226 1.78 -6.65 -50.17
CA PRO A 226 0.53 -6.76 -49.41
C PRO A 226 0.17 -8.22 -49.03
N SER A 227 0.87 -8.78 -48.05
CA SER A 227 0.68 -10.17 -47.59
C SER A 227 0.50 -10.35 -46.07
N PHE A 228 0.43 -9.25 -45.29
CA PHE A 228 0.38 -9.28 -43.81
C PHE A 228 -0.86 -8.62 -43.15
N LEU A 229 -1.88 -8.23 -43.93
CA LEU A 229 -3.10 -7.57 -43.45
C LEU A 229 -4.36 -8.42 -43.72
N ALA A 230 -4.32 -9.70 -43.36
CA ALA A 230 -5.39 -10.66 -43.69
C ALA A 230 -5.67 -11.72 -42.60
N LEU A 231 -5.35 -11.42 -41.33
CA LEU A 231 -5.41 -12.39 -40.22
C LEU A 231 -5.98 -11.85 -38.89
N LEU A 232 -6.51 -10.63 -38.87
CA LEU A 232 -7.13 -10.01 -37.67
C LEU A 232 -8.50 -9.36 -37.92
N GLU A 233 -9.05 -9.42 -39.13
CA GLU A 233 -10.41 -8.95 -39.45
C GLU A 233 -11.30 -10.09 -39.97
N THR A 234 -11.78 -10.95 -39.06
CA THR A 234 -13.12 -11.58 -39.13
C THR A 234 -13.35 -12.41 -37.86
N PHE A 235 -14.42 -12.11 -37.12
CA PHE A 235 -15.36 -13.05 -36.47
C PHE A 235 -16.20 -12.33 -35.37
N SER A 236 -16.98 -11.34 -35.78
CA SER A 236 -18.25 -11.05 -35.12
C SER A 236 -19.32 -11.88 -35.80
N PHE A 237 -20.11 -12.67 -35.06
CA PHE A 237 -21.39 -13.18 -35.57
C PHE A 237 -22.41 -13.34 -34.44
N ASP A 238 -23.62 -12.83 -34.72
CA ASP A 238 -24.80 -12.94 -33.90
C ASP A 238 -25.48 -14.32 -34.01
N ASP A 239 -26.55 -14.43 -33.23
CA ASP A 239 -27.33 -15.60 -32.87
C ASP A 239 -28.07 -16.35 -34.02
N SER A 240 -28.72 -17.45 -33.62
CA SER A 240 -29.91 -18.08 -34.23
C SER A 240 -29.79 -19.26 -35.23
N ASN A 241 -29.74 -20.47 -34.64
CA ASN A 241 -30.83 -21.47 -34.70
C ASN A 241 -31.24 -22.15 -36.06
N ASN A 242 -31.17 -23.49 -36.04
CA ASN A 242 -32.16 -24.48 -36.53
C ASN A 242 -32.03 -25.24 -37.88
N ASN A 243 -32.15 -26.57 -37.77
CA ASN A 243 -32.77 -27.57 -38.68
C ASN A 243 -32.10 -28.14 -39.96
N ASN A 244 -31.72 -29.43 -39.84
CA ASN A 244 -32.14 -30.58 -40.69
C ASN A 244 -31.79 -30.62 -42.20
N LYS A 245 -31.00 -31.59 -42.70
CA LYS A 245 -31.42 -33.02 -42.82
C LYS A 245 -30.28 -33.99 -43.25
N SER A 246 -30.27 -35.20 -42.65
CA SER A 246 -30.21 -36.57 -43.25
C SER A 246 -29.30 -36.86 -44.47
N ASN A 247 -28.62 -38.01 -44.65
CA ASN A 247 -28.74 -39.39 -44.13
C ASN A 247 -27.53 -40.25 -44.65
N HIS A 248 -27.23 -41.53 -44.37
CA HIS A 248 -27.66 -42.65 -43.47
C HIS A 248 -26.55 -43.76 -43.58
N VAL A 249 -26.43 -44.82 -42.76
CA VAL A 249 -27.09 -45.22 -41.50
C VAL A 249 -26.07 -45.09 -40.34
N SER A 250 -25.67 -46.02 -39.43
CA SER A 250 -25.99 -47.43 -39.09
C SER A 250 -25.82 -47.66 -37.57
N LEU A 251 -26.49 -48.66 -37.00
CA LEU A 251 -26.51 -49.03 -35.56
C LEU A 251 -26.31 -50.57 -35.40
N PRO A 252 -26.25 -51.23 -34.20
CA PRO A 252 -26.99 -50.97 -32.92
C PRO A 252 -26.14 -51.15 -31.61
N ASN A 253 -26.64 -51.04 -30.36
CA ASN A 253 -27.95 -50.72 -29.77
C ASN A 253 -27.78 -50.07 -28.36
N GLU A 254 -28.83 -49.46 -27.80
CA GLU A 254 -28.84 -48.85 -26.44
C GLU A 254 -29.34 -49.79 -25.33
N HIS A 255 -29.22 -49.37 -24.04
CA HIS A 255 -30.38 -49.09 -23.17
C HIS A 255 -30.00 -48.33 -21.87
N HIS A 256 -30.98 -47.64 -21.27
CA HIS A 256 -30.82 -46.72 -20.12
C HIS A 256 -30.71 -47.42 -18.74
N TYR A 257 -30.34 -46.67 -17.69
CA TYR A 257 -31.24 -46.41 -16.54
C TYR A 257 -30.79 -45.20 -15.69
N THR A 258 -31.60 -44.80 -14.70
CA THR A 258 -31.57 -43.49 -14.01
C THR A 258 -31.00 -43.51 -12.58
N MET A 259 -30.61 -42.32 -12.11
CA MET A 259 -30.02 -42.06 -10.78
C MET A 259 -30.99 -42.24 -9.60
N ARG A 260 -30.50 -42.81 -8.48
CA ARG A 260 -30.93 -42.51 -7.10
C ARG A 260 -29.82 -42.89 -6.09
N PRO A 261 -29.58 -42.10 -5.03
CA PRO A 261 -28.52 -42.36 -4.04
C PRO A 261 -28.93 -43.41 -2.99
N ILE A 262 -27.94 -44.04 -2.34
CA ILE A 262 -28.15 -45.08 -1.30
C ILE A 262 -27.36 -44.71 -0.03
N ILE A 263 -28.02 -44.83 1.13
CA ILE A 263 -27.45 -44.74 2.47
C ILE A 263 -27.30 -46.17 3.05
N PRO A 264 -26.15 -46.53 3.65
CA PRO A 264 -26.03 -47.68 4.54
C PRO A 264 -25.57 -47.26 5.96
N PRO A 265 -25.67 -48.12 7.01
CA PRO A 265 -26.93 -48.26 7.75
C PRO A 265 -26.73 -48.17 9.28
N ASN A 266 -27.80 -48.34 10.07
CA ASN A 266 -27.80 -48.15 11.52
C ASN A 266 -28.51 -49.28 12.29
N THR A 267 -27.88 -49.80 13.34
CA THR A 267 -28.40 -50.71 14.39
C THR A 267 -27.54 -50.49 15.65
N ASP A 268 -28.02 -50.59 16.90
CA ASP A 268 -29.24 -51.22 17.41
C ASP A 268 -29.85 -50.47 18.62
N ASN A 269 -31.08 -50.82 19.01
CA ASN A 269 -31.86 -50.11 20.05
C ASN A 269 -31.59 -50.55 21.51
N LYS A 270 -31.82 -49.64 22.47
CA LYS A 270 -32.47 -49.95 23.77
C LYS A 270 -33.09 -48.72 24.45
N THR A 271 -34.06 -48.96 25.33
CA THR A 271 -35.05 -48.00 25.85
C THR A 271 -34.82 -47.60 27.31
N GLY A 272 -35.33 -46.43 27.75
CA GLY A 272 -35.38 -46.12 29.20
C GLY A 272 -35.69 -44.68 29.63
N ASN A 273 -36.98 -44.28 29.60
CA ASN A 273 -37.66 -43.29 30.45
C ASN A 273 -37.15 -41.83 30.60
N MET A 274 -38.10 -40.94 30.94
CA MET A 274 -37.86 -39.54 31.33
C MET A 274 -37.63 -39.38 32.84
N SER A 275 -36.96 -38.30 33.23
CA SER A 275 -37.08 -37.64 34.53
C SER A 275 -36.73 -36.16 34.36
N GLU A 276 -37.46 -35.27 35.03
CA GLU A 276 -37.18 -33.83 35.03
C GLU A 276 -36.25 -33.48 36.19
N GLU A 277 -35.15 -32.76 35.94
CA GLU A 277 -34.45 -31.99 36.98
C GLU A 277 -34.09 -30.59 36.48
N ASN A 278 -34.36 -29.59 37.31
CA ASN A 278 -34.05 -28.19 37.06
C ASN A 278 -32.68 -27.82 37.65
N GLY A 279 -31.94 -26.93 36.97
CA GLY A 279 -31.06 -25.99 37.66
C GLY A 279 -29.68 -25.71 37.07
N ASN A 280 -29.33 -24.42 37.05
CA ASN A 280 -27.98 -23.86 37.13
C ASN A 280 -26.91 -24.36 36.14
N LYS A 281 -26.90 -23.75 34.94
CA LYS A 281 -25.63 -23.40 34.28
C LYS A 281 -25.31 -21.93 34.60
N ASN A 282 -24.17 -21.70 35.24
CA ASN A 282 -23.77 -20.37 35.72
C ASN A 282 -23.45 -19.42 34.55
N PHE A 283 -24.11 -18.27 34.47
CA PHE A 283 -23.59 -17.14 33.72
C PHE A 283 -22.26 -16.68 34.34
N ARG A 284 -21.19 -16.63 33.54
CA ARG A 284 -19.98 -15.91 33.94
C ARG A 284 -20.29 -14.42 33.98
N ARG A 285 -20.07 -13.77 35.12
CA ARG A 285 -19.94 -12.31 35.16
C ARG A 285 -18.59 -11.94 34.56
N GLU A 286 -18.61 -11.12 33.52
CA GLU A 286 -17.44 -10.37 33.07
C GLU A 286 -17.08 -9.32 34.14
N LYS A 287 -15.81 -8.88 34.16
CA LYS A 287 -15.28 -8.06 35.26
C LYS A 287 -15.40 -6.56 34.95
N PRO A 288 -15.56 -5.69 35.97
CA PRO A 288 -15.64 -4.24 35.77
C PRO A 288 -14.28 -3.58 35.44
N SER A 289 -13.27 -4.35 35.03
CA SER A 289 -11.93 -3.86 34.67
C SER A 289 -11.86 -3.15 33.31
N ASP A 290 -12.87 -3.35 32.47
CA ASP A 290 -12.77 -3.12 31.02
C ASP A 290 -13.53 -1.85 30.58
N LEU A 291 -14.08 -1.09 31.54
CA LEU A 291 -14.78 0.17 31.32
C LEU A 291 -13.82 1.36 31.28
N ILE A 292 -13.85 2.12 30.20
CA ILE A 292 -13.04 3.33 30.00
C ILE A 292 -13.92 4.56 29.77
N VAL A 293 -13.39 5.75 30.02
CA VAL A 293 -14.07 7.00 29.66
C VAL A 293 -14.28 7.03 28.13
N GLY A 294 -15.54 7.09 27.72
CA GLY A 294 -15.99 6.91 26.34
C GLY A 294 -16.87 5.67 26.11
N SER A 295 -16.87 4.68 27.02
CA SER A 295 -17.72 3.48 26.90
C SER A 295 -19.22 3.81 27.02
N ASN A 296 -20.05 3.21 26.15
CA ASN A 296 -21.50 3.16 26.35
C ASN A 296 -21.83 2.18 27.48
N VAL A 297 -22.61 2.64 28.46
CA VAL A 297 -22.95 1.88 29.66
C VAL A 297 -24.44 1.95 29.97
N LYS A 298 -24.96 0.85 30.52
CA LYS A 298 -26.23 0.82 31.23
C LYS A 298 -25.98 0.99 32.71
N VAL A 299 -26.72 1.90 33.34
CA VAL A 299 -26.65 2.25 34.76
C VAL A 299 -28.00 2.01 35.41
N LEU A 300 -28.03 1.29 36.52
CA LEU A 300 -29.24 1.07 37.30
C LEU A 300 -29.42 2.16 38.36
N LEU A 301 -30.43 3.01 38.20
CA LEU A 301 -30.76 4.11 39.10
C LEU A 301 -32.01 3.76 39.92
N GLY A 302 -31.81 2.99 40.99
CA GLY A 302 -32.90 2.41 41.77
C GLY A 302 -33.60 1.30 40.98
N SER A 303 -34.81 1.57 40.47
CA SER A 303 -35.53 0.69 39.54
C SER A 303 -35.25 1.00 38.06
N ASP A 304 -34.74 2.19 37.75
CA ASP A 304 -34.67 2.71 36.39
C ASP A 304 -33.33 2.37 35.74
N LEU A 305 -33.34 1.48 34.75
CA LEU A 305 -32.16 1.18 33.93
C LEU A 305 -32.02 2.23 32.82
N ARG A 306 -31.01 3.10 32.92
CA ARG A 306 -30.74 4.20 31.97
C ARG A 306 -29.48 3.94 31.15
N GLN A 307 -29.44 4.48 29.95
CA GLN A 307 -28.31 4.39 29.01
C GLN A 307 -27.55 5.72 28.98
N GLY A 308 -26.24 5.66 28.74
CA GLY A 308 -25.40 6.85 28.58
C GLY A 308 -23.93 6.53 28.35
N THR A 309 -23.14 7.58 28.10
CA THR A 309 -21.69 7.50 27.92
C THR A 309 -20.94 7.73 29.24
N LEU A 310 -20.00 6.87 29.57
CA LEU A 310 -19.09 7.04 30.71
C LEU A 310 -18.16 8.24 30.47
N ARG A 311 -18.32 9.33 31.25
CA ARG A 311 -17.57 10.60 31.09
C ARG A 311 -16.42 10.78 32.07
N TRP A 312 -16.46 10.15 33.23
CA TRP A 312 -15.39 10.22 34.23
C TRP A 312 -15.34 8.94 35.07
N VAL A 313 -14.14 8.56 35.52
CA VAL A 313 -13.89 7.50 36.49
C VAL A 313 -12.82 7.97 37.48
N GLY A 314 -13.03 7.76 38.78
CA GLY A 314 -12.06 8.08 39.81
C GLY A 314 -12.58 7.88 41.22
N THR A 315 -11.80 8.28 42.23
CA THR A 315 -12.25 8.32 43.63
C THR A 315 -12.73 9.73 43.98
N LEU A 316 -13.87 9.84 44.69
CA LEU A 316 -14.40 11.12 45.18
C LEU A 316 -13.90 11.40 46.62
N PRO A 317 -13.76 12.67 47.05
CA PRO A 317 -13.16 12.99 48.36
C PRO A 317 -13.92 12.45 49.57
N ASP A 318 -15.25 12.33 49.46
CA ASP A 318 -16.16 12.07 50.58
C ASP A 318 -16.62 10.59 50.68
N THR A 319 -16.18 9.70 49.77
CA THR A 319 -16.59 8.29 49.78
C THR A 319 -15.60 7.38 50.52
N ASN A 320 -16.13 6.32 51.16
CA ASN A 320 -15.35 5.36 51.93
C ASN A 320 -14.17 4.78 51.12
N ALA A 321 -12.99 4.78 51.74
CA ALA A 321 -11.71 4.61 51.07
C ALA A 321 -11.63 3.38 50.15
N GLY A 322 -11.35 3.64 48.87
CA GLY A 322 -11.02 2.61 47.87
C GLY A 322 -12.08 2.31 46.80
N LYS A 323 -13.31 2.86 46.90
CA LYS A 323 -14.33 2.65 45.84
C LYS A 323 -14.16 3.61 44.65
N LEU A 324 -14.06 3.03 43.46
CA LEU A 324 -14.06 3.73 42.18
C LEU A 324 -15.49 4.14 41.81
N MET A 325 -15.68 5.43 41.62
CA MET A 325 -16.92 6.05 41.15
C MET A 325 -16.84 6.29 39.65
N ALA A 326 -17.97 6.10 38.97
CA ALA A 326 -18.20 6.39 37.58
C ALA A 326 -19.18 7.56 37.46
N ALA A 327 -18.93 8.49 36.53
CA ALA A 327 -19.88 9.53 36.17
C ALA A 327 -20.29 9.39 34.70
N VAL A 328 -21.59 9.29 34.46
CA VAL A 328 -22.18 8.93 33.17
C VAL A 328 -23.07 10.08 32.69
N GLU A 329 -22.93 10.47 31.43
CA GLU A 329 -23.87 11.35 30.75
C GLU A 329 -24.97 10.52 30.11
N LEU A 330 -26.19 10.63 30.63
CA LEU A 330 -27.35 9.90 30.14
C LEU A 330 -27.87 10.43 28.79
N ASP A 331 -28.32 9.50 27.95
CA ASP A 331 -28.91 9.80 26.64
C ASP A 331 -30.25 10.57 26.75
N ASP A 332 -30.89 10.48 27.92
CA ASP A 332 -32.11 11.20 28.30
C ASP A 332 -32.01 11.82 29.71
N GLY A 333 -32.84 12.83 29.95
CA GLY A 333 -32.88 13.51 31.25
C GLY A 333 -33.50 12.63 32.35
N HIS A 334 -32.91 12.68 33.56
CA HIS A 334 -33.36 11.92 34.72
C HIS A 334 -33.48 12.84 35.96
N PRO A 335 -34.52 12.72 36.82
CA PRO A 335 -34.72 13.63 37.96
C PRO A 335 -33.57 13.67 38.98
N LEU A 336 -32.77 12.60 39.07
CA LEU A 336 -31.57 12.54 39.92
C LEU A 336 -30.29 13.07 39.24
N GLY A 337 -30.39 13.56 38.00
CA GLY A 337 -29.24 14.03 37.23
C GLY A 337 -28.83 15.47 37.52
N THR A 338 -27.53 15.74 37.40
CA THR A 338 -26.91 17.08 37.43
C THR A 338 -26.51 17.53 36.02
N ASP A 339 -25.73 18.61 35.92
CA ASP A 339 -25.19 19.17 34.66
C ASP A 339 -23.69 18.83 34.43
N GLY A 340 -23.18 17.82 35.16
CA GLY A 340 -21.77 17.43 35.20
C GLY A 340 -21.04 17.79 36.50
N THR A 341 -21.82 18.21 37.52
CA THR A 341 -21.36 18.62 38.86
C THR A 341 -21.68 17.57 39.94
N TYR A 342 -20.84 17.51 40.98
CA TYR A 342 -21.03 16.71 42.20
C TYR A 342 -20.36 17.43 43.37
N ASN A 343 -21.04 17.61 44.50
CA ASN A 343 -20.58 18.37 45.68
C ASN A 343 -19.89 19.71 45.31
N GLU A 344 -20.59 20.57 44.54
CA GLU A 344 -20.10 21.86 43.99
C GLU A 344 -18.87 21.78 43.04
N ILE A 345 -18.28 20.60 42.82
CA ILE A 345 -17.14 20.40 41.92
C ILE A 345 -17.65 19.96 40.54
N ARG A 346 -17.14 20.56 39.47
CA ARG A 346 -17.47 20.19 38.08
C ARG A 346 -16.47 19.17 37.54
N TYR A 347 -16.99 18.03 37.09
CA TYR A 347 -16.20 16.93 36.51
C TYR A 347 -16.30 16.90 34.98
N PHE A 348 -17.45 17.30 34.43
CA PHE A 348 -17.65 17.54 32.99
C PHE A 348 -18.78 18.57 32.80
N GLN A 349 -19.22 18.78 31.56
CA GLN A 349 -20.34 19.66 31.25
C GLN A 349 -21.30 18.95 30.30
N CYS A 350 -22.56 18.85 30.70
CA CYS A 350 -23.66 18.32 29.87
C CYS A 350 -24.89 19.22 29.99
N LYS A 351 -26.00 18.85 29.34
CA LYS A 351 -27.30 19.49 29.61
C LYS A 351 -27.73 19.20 31.06
N PRO A 352 -28.51 20.09 31.71
CA PRO A 352 -29.08 19.81 33.03
C PRO A 352 -29.84 18.47 33.05
N HIS A 353 -29.79 17.81 34.21
CA HIS A 353 -30.44 16.51 34.47
C HIS A 353 -29.91 15.32 33.65
N ARG A 354 -28.68 15.37 33.13
CA ARG A 354 -28.07 14.26 32.37
C ARG A 354 -26.85 13.61 33.02
N ALA A 355 -26.10 14.28 33.89
CA ALA A 355 -24.98 13.65 34.58
C ALA A 355 -25.45 12.86 35.80
N VAL A 356 -25.02 11.61 35.94
CA VAL A 356 -25.24 10.83 37.17
C VAL A 356 -23.94 10.18 37.63
N PHE A 357 -23.68 10.26 38.93
CA PHE A 357 -22.49 9.70 39.58
C PHE A 357 -22.92 8.44 40.37
N THR A 358 -22.25 7.32 40.12
CA THR A 358 -22.57 6.02 40.73
C THR A 358 -21.28 5.20 40.97
N ASP A 359 -21.41 4.06 41.62
CA ASP A 359 -20.35 3.07 41.76
C ASP A 359 -20.05 2.42 40.39
N ILE A 360 -18.78 2.24 40.03
CA ILE A 360 -18.42 1.63 38.74
C ILE A 360 -18.95 0.18 38.62
N GLU A 361 -19.17 -0.52 39.73
CA GLU A 361 -19.79 -1.85 39.75
C GLU A 361 -21.28 -1.85 39.31
N GLN A 362 -21.93 -0.68 39.24
CA GLN A 362 -23.30 -0.49 38.75
C GLN A 362 -23.36 -0.05 37.27
N CYS A 363 -22.22 0.20 36.65
CA CYS A 363 -22.10 0.38 35.21
C CYS A 363 -21.88 -1.00 34.57
N SER A 364 -22.86 -1.48 33.80
CA SER A 364 -22.65 -2.61 32.88
C SER A 364 -22.30 -2.08 31.49
N PRO A 365 -21.30 -2.62 30.78
CA PRO A 365 -21.07 -2.25 29.38
C PRO A 365 -22.33 -2.55 28.57
N TYR A 366 -22.75 -1.58 27.75
CA TYR A 366 -23.83 -1.78 26.80
C TYR A 366 -23.29 -1.58 25.40
N ASP A 367 -23.00 -2.71 24.74
CA ASP A 367 -22.84 -2.71 23.30
C ASP A 367 -24.16 -2.26 22.66
N SER A 368 -24.11 -1.13 21.95
CA SER A 368 -25.20 -0.63 21.11
C SER A 368 -25.26 -1.44 19.79
N GLY A 369 -25.20 -2.75 19.93
CA GLY A 369 -25.23 -3.74 18.87
C GLY A 369 -26.63 -3.90 18.29
N ILE A 370 -26.64 -4.11 16.97
CA ILE A 370 -27.77 -4.46 16.11
C ILE A 370 -28.87 -5.23 16.84
N THR A 371 -30.10 -4.72 16.77
CA THR A 371 -31.28 -5.29 17.43
C THR A 371 -31.47 -6.75 17.03
N ARG A 372 -31.30 -7.68 17.97
CA ARG A 372 -31.80 -9.06 17.86
C ARG A 372 -33.33 -9.04 17.89
N LEU A 373 -33.94 -8.91 16.70
CA LEU A 373 -35.34 -9.17 16.46
C LEU A 373 -35.50 -10.56 15.86
N ASP A 374 -35.96 -11.48 16.71
CA ASP A 374 -36.73 -12.66 16.29
C ASP A 374 -38.07 -12.64 17.05
N ASP A 375 -39.09 -13.30 16.50
CA ASP A 375 -40.43 -13.46 17.08
C ASP A 375 -41.20 -12.17 17.47
N ARG A 376 -41.29 -11.25 16.49
CA ARG A 376 -42.61 -10.88 15.93
C ARG A 376 -42.50 -10.06 14.62
N PHE A 377 -42.85 -10.70 13.50
CA PHE A 377 -43.11 -10.01 12.24
C PHE A 377 -44.46 -9.26 12.28
N PRO A 378 -44.50 -7.93 12.07
CA PRO A 378 -45.59 -7.32 11.35
C PRO A 378 -45.39 -7.55 9.85
N THR A 379 -46.45 -7.90 9.12
CA THR A 379 -46.37 -8.15 7.67
C THR A 379 -46.07 -6.86 6.90
N MET A 380 -44.79 -6.58 6.65
CA MET A 380 -44.38 -5.40 5.89
C MET A 380 -44.35 -5.71 4.39
N THR A 381 -45.25 -5.05 3.67
CA THR A 381 -45.29 -5.05 2.21
C THR A 381 -44.03 -4.44 1.61
N THR A 382 -43.70 -4.84 0.39
CA THR A 382 -42.70 -4.21 -0.46
C THR A 382 -42.83 -2.69 -0.53
N ASN A 383 -41.71 -2.01 -0.79
CA ASN A 383 -41.53 -0.55 -0.97
C ASN A 383 -41.26 0.27 0.32
N SER A 384 -40.02 0.26 0.82
CA SER A 384 -39.34 1.42 1.47
C SER A 384 -37.84 1.16 1.71
N PHE A 385 -37.02 1.20 0.66
CA PHE A 385 -35.56 1.31 0.80
C PHE A 385 -35.17 2.80 0.79
N GLY A 386 -34.54 3.31 1.85
CA GLY A 386 -34.03 4.68 1.87
C GLY A 386 -33.43 5.18 3.19
N ASN A 387 -32.46 6.07 3.07
CA ASN A 387 -31.92 7.00 4.07
C ASN A 387 -31.26 6.45 5.35
N MET A 388 -30.01 6.04 5.19
CA MET A 388 -28.91 6.58 6.01
C MET A 388 -27.85 7.16 5.05
N GLU A 389 -27.38 8.39 5.27
CA GLU A 389 -26.44 9.07 4.37
C GLU A 389 -24.99 8.60 4.58
N ASN A 390 -24.67 7.41 4.09
CA ASN A 390 -23.31 6.84 4.15
C ASN A 390 -22.31 7.47 3.14
N VAL A 391 -22.57 8.70 2.69
CA VAL A 391 -21.71 9.43 1.74
C VAL A 391 -20.60 10.16 2.49
N ILE A 392 -19.36 10.00 2.07
CA ILE A 392 -18.20 10.63 2.72
C ILE A 392 -17.48 11.52 1.71
N ILE A 393 -17.68 12.83 1.87
CA ILE A 393 -17.17 13.88 0.97
C ILE A 393 -15.70 14.20 1.31
N GLY A 394 -14.89 14.53 0.29
CA GLY A 394 -13.52 15.01 0.44
C GLY A 394 -12.44 13.96 0.12
N MET A 395 -11.25 14.14 0.69
CA MET A 395 -10.11 13.24 0.51
C MET A 395 -9.96 12.30 1.70
N VAL A 396 -10.18 10.99 1.50
CA VAL A 396 -9.83 9.96 2.49
C VAL A 396 -8.61 9.20 1.98
N ARG A 397 -7.53 9.18 2.79
CA ARG A 397 -6.30 8.42 2.49
C ARG A 397 -6.58 6.91 2.51
N PRO A 398 -5.79 6.09 1.77
CA PRO A 398 -5.88 4.64 1.85
C PRO A 398 -5.73 4.12 3.29
N ILE A 399 -6.28 2.93 3.55
CA ILE A 399 -6.24 2.30 4.87
C ILE A 399 -4.77 2.07 5.25
N SER A 400 -4.34 2.57 6.42
CA SER A 400 -2.94 2.50 6.87
C SER A 400 -2.85 1.72 8.19
N VAL A 401 -2.44 0.45 8.09
CA VAL A 401 -2.36 -0.46 9.25
C VAL A 401 -1.00 -0.31 9.92
N LYS A 402 -0.99 0.18 11.17
CA LYS A 402 0.23 0.32 12.00
C LYS A 402 0.30 -0.75 13.09
N GLY A 403 0.10 -2.02 12.73
CA GLY A 403 0.06 -3.13 13.67
C GLY A 403 -0.47 -4.42 13.04
N ASN A 404 -1.10 -5.26 13.87
CA ASN A 404 -1.75 -6.49 13.45
C ASN A 404 -3.06 -6.21 12.67
N LEU A 405 -3.38 -7.05 11.69
CA LEU A 405 -4.59 -6.93 10.86
C LEU A 405 -5.89 -7.32 11.58
N GLU A 406 -5.80 -8.04 12.71
CA GLU A 406 -6.94 -8.49 13.51
C GLU A 406 -7.97 -7.38 13.86
N THR A 407 -7.57 -6.11 13.92
CA THR A 407 -8.49 -5.00 14.20
C THR A 407 -9.26 -4.47 12.99
N ILE A 408 -8.89 -4.85 11.76
CA ILE A 408 -9.57 -4.41 10.53
C ILE A 408 -10.18 -5.56 9.72
N CYS A 409 -9.69 -6.78 9.92
CA CYS A 409 -10.21 -8.00 9.30
C CYS A 409 -11.44 -8.56 10.06
N GLY A 410 -12.09 -9.56 9.47
CA GLY A 410 -13.33 -10.19 9.92
C GLY A 410 -14.49 -10.01 8.94
N LYS A 411 -15.66 -10.52 9.32
CA LYS A 411 -16.92 -10.37 8.58
C LYS A 411 -17.46 -8.94 8.60
N PHE A 412 -18.26 -8.62 7.57
CA PHE A 412 -18.74 -7.27 7.29
C PHE A 412 -17.59 -6.28 7.06
N LYS A 413 -16.58 -6.71 6.29
CA LYS A 413 -15.42 -5.89 5.90
C LYS A 413 -15.15 -5.95 4.41
N GLY A 414 -14.73 -4.82 3.84
CA GLY A 414 -14.55 -4.63 2.40
C GLY A 414 -15.85 -4.28 1.67
N ILE A 415 -15.93 -4.63 0.38
CA ILE A 415 -17.10 -4.31 -0.47
C ILE A 415 -18.11 -5.47 -0.42
N GLN A 416 -19.38 -5.19 -0.11
CA GLN A 416 -20.44 -6.18 -0.13
C GLN A 416 -20.87 -6.54 -1.55
N GLY A 417 -20.69 -7.79 -1.94
CA GLY A 417 -21.07 -8.27 -3.27
C GLY A 417 -22.56 -8.60 -3.40
N HIS A 418 -23.13 -8.40 -4.59
CA HIS A 418 -24.53 -8.67 -4.91
C HIS A 418 -24.70 -8.92 -6.42
N HIS A 419 -25.49 -9.92 -6.81
CA HIS A 419 -25.76 -10.29 -8.21
C HIS A 419 -24.51 -10.27 -9.12
N ASN A 420 -23.62 -11.25 -8.92
CA ASN A 420 -22.42 -11.48 -9.75
C ASN A 420 -21.39 -10.32 -9.80
N SER A 421 -21.42 -9.39 -8.85
CA SER A 421 -20.51 -8.23 -8.79
C SER A 421 -19.03 -8.52 -8.52
N CYS A 422 -18.63 -9.76 -8.20
CA CYS A 422 -17.32 -10.04 -7.61
C CYS A 422 -16.13 -9.57 -8.47
N TYR A 423 -16.26 -9.58 -9.81
CA TYR A 423 -15.25 -9.04 -10.72
C TYR A 423 -14.95 -7.56 -10.45
N LEU A 424 -15.97 -6.78 -10.11
CA LEU A 424 -15.90 -5.35 -9.82
C LEU A 424 -15.56 -5.11 -8.34
N ASP A 425 -16.11 -5.91 -7.43
CA ASP A 425 -15.81 -5.80 -5.98
C ASP A 425 -14.32 -6.04 -5.70
N ALA A 426 -13.78 -7.17 -6.19
CA ALA A 426 -12.38 -7.55 -5.97
C ALA A 426 -11.41 -6.57 -6.63
N THR A 427 -11.76 -6.06 -7.82
CA THR A 427 -10.93 -5.09 -8.55
C THR A 427 -10.95 -3.72 -7.88
N LEU A 428 -12.11 -3.18 -7.50
CA LEU A 428 -12.20 -1.91 -6.77
C LEU A 428 -11.51 -1.98 -5.40
N PHE A 429 -11.64 -3.10 -4.68
CA PHE A 429 -10.93 -3.30 -3.42
C PHE A 429 -9.42 -3.30 -3.63
N SER A 430 -8.92 -4.00 -4.66
CA SER A 430 -7.49 -4.05 -5.02
C SER A 430 -6.93 -2.68 -5.42
N MET A 431 -7.68 -1.90 -6.21
CA MET A 431 -7.26 -0.58 -6.67
C MET A 431 -7.28 0.47 -5.56
N PHE A 432 -8.25 0.44 -4.63
CA PHE A 432 -8.54 1.61 -3.79
C PHE A 432 -8.47 1.39 -2.28
N ALA A 433 -8.44 0.16 -1.74
CA ALA A 433 -8.48 -0.04 -0.28
C ALA A 433 -7.22 0.46 0.43
N PHE A 434 -6.04 0.01 -0.01
CA PHE A 434 -4.75 0.21 0.69
C PHE A 434 -3.70 1.01 -0.10
N THR A 435 -3.92 1.24 -1.40
CA THR A 435 -3.02 2.04 -2.25
C THR A 435 -3.66 3.33 -2.75
N SER A 436 -2.82 4.33 -3.07
CA SER A 436 -3.18 5.63 -3.63
C SER A 436 -2.81 5.80 -5.11
N VAL A 437 -2.21 4.79 -5.75
CA VAL A 437 -1.79 4.81 -7.17
C VAL A 437 -2.90 5.33 -8.09
N PHE A 438 -4.14 4.94 -7.81
CA PHE A 438 -5.31 5.23 -8.63
C PHE A 438 -6.09 6.47 -8.16
N ASP A 439 -5.65 7.20 -7.12
CA ASP A 439 -6.39 8.34 -6.57
C ASP A 439 -6.57 9.48 -7.59
N ASN A 440 -5.67 9.58 -8.56
CA ASN A 440 -5.82 10.49 -9.70
C ASN A 440 -7.15 10.30 -10.46
N LEU A 441 -7.67 9.07 -10.54
CA LEU A 441 -8.99 8.79 -11.13
C LEU A 441 -10.13 9.45 -10.33
N LEU A 442 -9.94 9.58 -9.01
CA LEU A 442 -10.92 10.12 -8.06
C LEU A 442 -10.88 11.65 -7.95
N PHE A 443 -9.76 12.29 -8.33
CA PHE A 443 -9.55 13.72 -8.12
C PHE A 443 -9.19 14.52 -9.39
N ARG A 444 -8.97 13.88 -10.54
CA ARG A 444 -8.80 14.59 -11.83
C ARG A 444 -10.03 15.48 -12.11
N PRO A 445 -9.86 16.77 -12.44
CA PRO A 445 -10.97 17.62 -12.84
C PRO A 445 -11.49 17.22 -14.23
N PRO A 446 -12.77 17.50 -14.56
CA PRO A 446 -13.30 17.29 -15.90
C PRO A 446 -12.57 18.15 -16.95
N ASN A 447 -12.46 17.64 -18.17
CA ASN A 447 -11.89 18.32 -19.34
C ASN A 447 -12.80 18.19 -20.57
N GLU A 448 -12.49 18.91 -21.66
CA GLU A 448 -13.32 19.00 -22.88
C GLU A 448 -13.57 17.66 -23.62
N LYS A 449 -12.83 16.59 -23.29
CA LYS A 449 -12.98 15.25 -23.86
C LYS A 449 -13.88 14.31 -23.03
N ASP A 450 -14.29 14.72 -21.83
CA ASP A 450 -15.02 13.86 -20.90
C ASP A 450 -16.53 13.86 -21.19
N CYS A 451 -17.23 12.79 -20.80
CA CYS A 451 -18.69 12.72 -20.93
C CYS A 451 -19.41 13.63 -19.92
N PRO A 452 -20.64 14.10 -20.19
CA PRO A 452 -21.41 14.93 -19.26
C PRO A 452 -21.60 14.30 -17.87
N GLU A 453 -21.67 12.97 -17.82
CA GLU A 453 -21.84 12.17 -16.62
C GLU A 453 -20.53 11.87 -15.86
N TYR A 454 -19.36 12.32 -16.35
CA TYR A 454 -18.06 12.11 -15.72
C TYR A 454 -18.06 12.51 -14.24
N GLU A 455 -18.62 13.69 -13.91
CA GLU A 455 -18.74 14.14 -12.53
C GLU A 455 -19.70 13.29 -11.69
N GLU A 456 -20.74 12.68 -12.28
CA GLU A 456 -21.64 11.78 -11.55
C GLU A 456 -20.90 10.49 -11.19
N VAL A 457 -20.23 9.86 -12.16
CA VAL A 457 -19.49 8.61 -11.96
C VAL A 457 -18.31 8.80 -11.00
N GLN A 458 -17.54 9.88 -11.15
CA GLN A 458 -16.43 10.17 -10.24
C GLN A 458 -16.92 10.41 -8.81
N LYS A 459 -18.04 11.14 -8.61
CA LYS A 459 -18.60 11.37 -7.26
C LYS A 459 -19.11 10.09 -6.62
N VAL A 460 -19.80 9.22 -7.37
CA VAL A 460 -20.23 7.90 -6.85
C VAL A 460 -19.02 7.05 -6.47
N LEU A 461 -18.03 6.92 -7.36
CA LEU A 461 -16.82 6.14 -7.08
C LEU A 461 -16.05 6.68 -5.87
N ARG A 462 -15.82 8.00 -5.80
CA ARG A 462 -15.08 8.65 -4.71
C ARG A 462 -15.86 8.63 -3.39
N GLU A 463 -17.08 9.16 -3.36
CA GLU A 463 -17.75 9.59 -2.13
C GLU A 463 -18.74 8.54 -1.59
N GLU A 464 -19.20 7.62 -2.44
CA GLU A 464 -20.13 6.54 -2.07
C GLU A 464 -19.48 5.15 -2.00
N ILE A 465 -18.29 4.96 -2.59
CA ILE A 465 -17.56 3.69 -2.58
C ILE A 465 -16.18 3.83 -1.90
N VAL A 466 -15.24 4.57 -2.49
CA VAL A 466 -13.83 4.57 -2.02
C VAL A 466 -13.67 5.24 -0.66
N ASN A 467 -14.27 6.40 -0.43
CA ASN A 467 -14.18 7.10 0.86
C ASN A 467 -14.87 6.30 2.01
N PRO A 468 -16.07 5.71 1.82
CA PRO A 468 -16.64 4.75 2.78
C PRO A 468 -15.78 3.51 3.00
N LEU A 469 -15.22 2.91 1.93
CA LEU A 469 -14.29 1.77 2.05
C LEU A 469 -13.09 2.13 2.94
N ARG A 470 -12.45 3.27 2.69
CA ARG A 470 -11.25 3.69 3.43
C ARG A 470 -11.51 4.13 4.86
N LYS A 471 -12.68 4.72 5.14
CA LYS A 471 -13.03 5.27 6.47
C LYS A 471 -13.74 4.27 7.38
N ASN A 472 -14.66 3.48 6.82
CA ASN A 472 -15.52 2.56 7.57
C ASN A 472 -15.06 1.10 7.44
N ILE A 473 -14.21 0.79 6.46
CA ILE A 473 -13.78 -0.58 6.08
C ILE A 473 -14.99 -1.44 5.66
N PHE A 474 -16.05 -0.81 5.15
CA PHE A 474 -17.24 -1.46 4.63
C PHE A 474 -17.95 -0.59 3.57
N VAL A 475 -18.43 -1.19 2.50
CA VAL A 475 -19.31 -0.58 1.49
C VAL A 475 -20.50 -1.51 1.25
N SER A 476 -21.72 -0.98 1.32
CA SER A 476 -22.95 -1.73 1.05
C SER A 476 -23.25 -1.85 -0.45
N ALA A 477 -23.90 -2.95 -0.83
CA ALA A 477 -24.10 -3.33 -2.23
C ALA A 477 -24.95 -2.33 -3.05
N ASP A 478 -25.76 -1.49 -2.41
CA ASP A 478 -26.55 -0.44 -3.07
C ASP A 478 -25.67 0.63 -3.75
N ARG A 479 -24.53 0.97 -3.13
CA ARG A 479 -23.55 1.92 -3.70
C ARG A 479 -22.85 1.33 -4.92
N VAL A 480 -22.49 0.06 -4.84
CA VAL A 480 -21.91 -0.72 -5.93
C VAL A 480 -22.91 -0.87 -7.08
N MET A 481 -24.17 -1.16 -6.77
CA MET A 481 -25.26 -1.26 -7.75
C MET A 481 -25.47 0.08 -8.48
N LYS A 482 -25.45 1.21 -7.76
CA LYS A 482 -25.53 2.55 -8.35
C LYS A 482 -24.42 2.79 -9.37
N LEU A 483 -23.16 2.43 -9.06
CA LEU A 483 -22.07 2.51 -10.02
C LEU A 483 -22.33 1.60 -11.23
N ARG A 484 -22.69 0.32 -11.02
CA ARG A 484 -23.00 -0.63 -12.12
C ARG A 484 -24.10 -0.12 -13.05
N THR A 485 -25.16 0.50 -12.53
CA THR A 485 -26.23 1.12 -13.34
C THR A 485 -25.74 2.32 -14.16
N LEU A 486 -24.77 3.11 -13.65
CA LEU A 486 -24.14 4.18 -14.44
C LEU A 486 -23.24 3.61 -15.54
N LEU A 487 -22.44 2.57 -15.24
CA LEU A 487 -21.56 1.93 -16.23
C LEU A 487 -22.36 1.23 -17.36
N GLU A 488 -23.47 0.57 -17.03
CA GLU A 488 -24.42 -0.01 -17.99
C GLU A 488 -25.06 1.06 -18.91
N ARG A 489 -25.31 2.26 -18.38
CA ARG A 489 -25.90 3.38 -19.14
C ARG A 489 -24.90 4.08 -20.08
N LEU A 490 -23.60 4.02 -19.77
CA LEU A 490 -22.58 4.91 -20.34
C LEU A 490 -21.44 4.19 -21.09
N SER A 491 -21.23 2.90 -20.84
CA SER A 491 -20.18 2.10 -21.51
C SER A 491 -20.75 1.24 -22.65
N SER A 492 -19.87 0.66 -23.47
CA SER A 492 -20.26 -0.29 -24.51
C SER A 492 -20.57 -1.71 -24.00
N VAL A 493 -20.51 -1.96 -22.69
CA VAL A 493 -20.62 -3.30 -22.09
C VAL A 493 -22.00 -3.48 -21.44
N SER A 494 -22.84 -4.30 -22.06
CA SER A 494 -24.16 -4.67 -21.55
C SER A 494 -24.10 -5.79 -20.51
N GLY A 495 -25.11 -5.89 -19.65
CA GLY A 495 -25.22 -6.92 -18.62
C GLY A 495 -24.37 -6.66 -17.36
N LEU A 496 -23.68 -5.52 -17.28
CA LEU A 496 -22.88 -5.11 -16.11
C LEU A 496 -23.70 -5.18 -14.81
N THR A 497 -25.00 -4.92 -14.86
CA THR A 497 -25.91 -4.91 -13.69
C THR A 497 -26.34 -6.29 -13.19
N SER A 498 -26.20 -7.36 -13.98
CA SER A 498 -26.73 -8.70 -13.65
C SER A 498 -25.77 -9.87 -13.85
N GLU A 499 -24.81 -9.74 -14.77
CA GLU A 499 -23.91 -10.82 -15.18
C GLU A 499 -22.54 -10.73 -14.51
N GLU A 500 -21.82 -11.85 -14.49
CA GLU A 500 -20.38 -11.87 -14.22
C GLU A 500 -19.66 -11.40 -15.48
N LYS A 501 -18.83 -10.36 -15.36
CA LYS A 501 -17.98 -9.82 -16.44
C LYS A 501 -16.50 -10.01 -16.12
N ASP A 502 -15.64 -9.68 -17.08
CA ASP A 502 -14.20 -9.70 -16.83
C ASP A 502 -13.72 -8.41 -16.12
N PRO A 503 -12.78 -8.50 -15.16
CA PRO A 503 -12.04 -7.34 -14.68
C PRO A 503 -11.40 -6.51 -15.80
N GLU A 504 -10.99 -7.11 -16.92
CA GLU A 504 -10.44 -6.40 -18.08
C GLU A 504 -11.49 -5.51 -18.78
N GLU A 505 -12.68 -6.05 -19.03
CA GLU A 505 -13.83 -5.31 -19.56
C GLU A 505 -14.20 -4.15 -18.62
N PHE A 506 -14.30 -4.43 -17.32
CA PHE A 506 -14.62 -3.45 -16.30
C PHE A 506 -13.57 -2.32 -16.22
N LEU A 507 -12.28 -2.65 -16.20
CA LEU A 507 -11.19 -1.67 -16.22
C LEU A 507 -11.27 -0.80 -17.47
N THR A 508 -11.55 -1.39 -18.63
CA THR A 508 -11.69 -0.65 -19.89
C THR A 508 -12.91 0.28 -19.87
N SER A 509 -14.08 -0.19 -19.43
CA SER A 509 -15.29 0.64 -19.31
C SER A 509 -15.12 1.79 -18.31
N LEU A 510 -14.58 1.53 -17.12
CA LEU A 510 -14.43 2.56 -16.09
C LEU A 510 -13.29 3.52 -16.41
N VAL A 511 -12.07 3.01 -16.64
CA VAL A 511 -10.85 3.82 -16.70
C VAL A 511 -10.67 4.47 -18.08
N ALA A 512 -10.95 3.75 -19.17
CA ALA A 512 -10.74 4.24 -20.53
C ALA A 512 -11.97 4.97 -21.09
N GLN A 513 -13.16 4.33 -21.07
CA GLN A 513 -14.34 4.90 -21.73
C GLN A 513 -14.98 6.06 -20.95
N ILE A 514 -15.07 5.93 -19.62
CA ILE A 514 -15.85 6.88 -18.79
C ILE A 514 -14.96 7.87 -18.04
N LEU A 515 -13.92 7.41 -17.34
CA LEU A 515 -13.00 8.29 -16.62
C LEU A 515 -11.88 8.86 -17.50
N ASN A 516 -11.77 8.41 -18.76
CA ASN A 516 -10.88 8.97 -19.80
C ASN A 516 -9.49 9.31 -19.24
N ALA A 517 -8.87 8.32 -18.61
CA ALA A 517 -7.59 8.47 -17.93
C ALA A 517 -6.42 8.47 -18.92
N GLU A 518 -5.24 8.89 -18.46
CA GLU A 518 -4.01 8.58 -19.19
C GLU A 518 -3.76 7.05 -19.11
N PRO A 519 -3.45 6.38 -20.24
CA PRO A 519 -3.01 4.99 -20.23
C PRO A 519 -1.81 4.77 -19.30
N PHE A 520 -1.85 3.71 -18.52
CA PHE A 520 -0.82 3.40 -17.52
C PHE A 520 0.49 2.91 -18.16
N LEU A 521 0.40 2.32 -19.37
CA LEU A 521 1.49 1.73 -20.11
C LEU A 521 1.58 2.36 -21.51
N LYS A 522 2.79 2.77 -21.90
CA LYS A 522 3.13 3.26 -23.24
C LYS A 522 4.18 2.34 -23.84
N LEU A 523 3.87 1.68 -24.95
CA LEU A 523 4.74 0.66 -25.57
C LEU A 523 5.57 1.25 -26.71
N SER A 524 6.77 0.69 -26.91
CA SER A 524 7.63 1.02 -28.06
C SER A 524 6.97 0.75 -29.42
N SER A 525 6.00 -0.18 -29.47
CA SER A 525 5.13 -0.44 -30.63
C SER A 525 4.24 0.74 -31.05
N GLY A 526 4.12 1.77 -30.21
CA GLY A 526 3.22 2.90 -30.42
C GLY A 526 1.79 2.65 -29.93
N GLN A 527 1.56 1.54 -29.22
CA GLN A 527 0.30 1.24 -28.54
C GLN A 527 0.35 1.73 -27.09
N ASP A 528 -0.80 2.20 -26.60
CA ASP A 528 -1.01 2.60 -25.20
C ASP A 528 -2.04 1.66 -24.56
N ALA A 529 -1.87 1.30 -23.29
CA ALA A 529 -2.70 0.32 -22.59
C ALA A 529 -2.86 0.60 -21.08
N TYR A 530 -3.84 -0.05 -20.45
CA TYR A 530 -4.10 0.02 -19.00
C TYR A 530 -3.65 -1.24 -18.23
N HIS A 531 -3.43 -2.34 -18.95
CA HIS A 531 -2.91 -3.60 -18.44
C HIS A 531 -1.99 -4.23 -19.50
N TYR A 532 -1.25 -5.26 -19.13
CA TYR A 532 -0.46 -6.08 -20.04
C TYR A 532 -0.84 -7.56 -19.93
N GLN A 533 -1.37 -8.12 -21.01
CA GLN A 533 -1.58 -9.57 -21.14
C GLN A 533 -0.24 -10.27 -21.40
N LEU A 534 0.07 -11.29 -20.59
CA LEU A 534 1.22 -12.16 -20.83
C LEU A 534 0.98 -13.05 -22.05
N PHE A 535 1.73 -12.79 -23.13
CA PHE A 535 1.85 -13.64 -24.31
C PHE A 535 3.15 -14.44 -24.22
N VAL A 536 3.05 -15.70 -23.82
CA VAL A 536 4.19 -16.60 -23.61
C VAL A 536 3.94 -17.93 -24.30
N GLU A 537 5.00 -18.60 -24.72
CA GLU A 537 4.92 -20.00 -25.15
C GLU A 537 5.15 -20.91 -23.93
N LYS A 538 4.47 -22.05 -23.89
CA LYS A 538 4.53 -22.96 -22.74
C LYS A 538 5.84 -23.75 -22.75
N ASP A 539 6.70 -23.50 -21.78
CA ASP A 539 7.86 -24.34 -21.50
C ASP A 539 7.44 -25.55 -20.64
N ASP A 540 7.55 -26.75 -21.21
CA ASP A 540 7.26 -28.01 -20.51
C ASP A 540 8.29 -28.37 -19.42
N HIS A 541 9.45 -27.70 -19.40
CA HIS A 541 10.43 -27.83 -18.32
C HIS A 541 10.10 -26.93 -17.10
N LEU A 542 9.25 -25.91 -17.26
CA LEU A 542 8.97 -24.89 -16.24
C LEU A 542 7.67 -25.17 -15.48
N SER A 543 7.75 -25.97 -14.42
CA SER A 543 6.59 -26.40 -13.61
C SER A 543 5.99 -25.33 -12.69
N LEU A 544 6.76 -24.30 -12.34
CA LEU A 544 6.37 -23.17 -11.49
C LEU A 544 7.09 -21.89 -11.98
N PRO A 545 6.59 -21.24 -13.04
CA PRO A 545 7.11 -19.94 -13.46
C PRO A 545 6.82 -18.85 -12.41
N THR A 546 7.75 -17.90 -12.29
CA THR A 546 7.50 -16.61 -11.63
C THR A 546 6.92 -15.60 -12.61
N VAL A 547 6.19 -14.59 -12.12
CA VAL A 547 5.67 -13.50 -12.99
C VAL A 547 6.80 -12.70 -13.66
N GLN A 548 7.97 -12.59 -13.03
CA GLN A 548 9.18 -11.99 -13.63
C GLN A 548 9.55 -12.73 -14.92
N GLN A 549 9.76 -14.05 -14.85
CA GLN A 549 10.18 -14.87 -15.99
C GLN A 549 9.17 -14.82 -17.15
N LEU A 550 7.86 -14.86 -16.84
CA LEU A 550 6.82 -14.78 -17.88
C LEU A 550 6.78 -13.40 -18.54
N LEU A 551 6.95 -12.32 -17.77
CA LEU A 551 7.00 -10.96 -18.29
C LEU A 551 8.23 -10.76 -19.21
N GLU A 552 9.39 -11.23 -18.77
CA GLU A 552 10.65 -11.20 -19.52
C GLU A 552 10.55 -11.97 -20.84
N GLN A 553 10.07 -13.22 -20.79
CA GLN A 553 9.81 -14.05 -21.97
C GLN A 553 8.82 -13.35 -22.92
N SER A 554 7.75 -12.76 -22.39
CA SER A 554 6.73 -12.10 -23.21
C SER A 554 7.26 -10.85 -23.92
N PHE A 555 8.01 -9.99 -23.22
CA PHE A 555 8.68 -8.82 -23.82
C PHE A 555 9.78 -9.22 -24.81
N LEU A 556 10.53 -10.29 -24.56
CA LEU A 556 11.54 -10.82 -25.47
C LEU A 556 10.91 -11.23 -26.82
N THR A 557 9.90 -12.09 -26.77
CA THR A 557 9.21 -12.68 -27.92
C THR A 557 8.41 -11.63 -28.71
N SER A 558 7.66 -10.77 -28.04
CA SER A 558 6.87 -9.70 -28.70
C SER A 558 7.71 -8.52 -29.21
N ASN A 559 8.99 -8.42 -28.81
CA ASN A 559 9.92 -7.35 -29.19
C ASN A 559 9.46 -5.92 -28.82
N ILE A 560 8.64 -5.78 -27.79
CA ILE A 560 8.21 -4.48 -27.24
C ILE A 560 9.10 -4.06 -26.06
N ARG A 561 9.01 -2.78 -25.69
CA ARG A 561 9.61 -2.18 -24.49
C ARG A 561 8.63 -1.18 -23.87
N LEU A 562 8.77 -0.89 -22.57
CA LEU A 562 8.07 0.21 -21.90
C LEU A 562 8.80 1.54 -22.16
N LYS A 563 8.11 2.57 -22.64
CA LYS A 563 8.73 3.89 -22.94
C LYS A 563 9.15 4.70 -21.72
N GLU A 564 8.53 4.44 -20.58
CA GLU A 564 8.75 5.15 -19.31
C GLU A 564 8.47 4.20 -18.14
N VAL A 565 8.93 4.53 -16.94
CA VAL A 565 8.61 3.76 -15.72
C VAL A 565 7.13 3.98 -15.38
N PRO A 566 6.27 2.94 -15.41
CA PRO A 566 4.86 3.12 -15.15
C PRO A 566 4.60 3.30 -13.65
N SER A 567 3.72 4.23 -13.28
CA SER A 567 3.26 4.38 -11.89
C SER A 567 2.53 3.12 -11.39
N CYS A 568 1.84 2.44 -12.31
CA CYS A 568 1.12 1.18 -12.11
C CYS A 568 1.37 0.23 -13.28
N LEU A 569 1.65 -1.04 -12.99
CA LEU A 569 1.68 -2.11 -13.99
C LEU A 569 0.71 -3.21 -13.57
N ILE A 570 -0.39 -3.34 -14.31
CA ILE A 570 -1.36 -4.44 -14.15
C ILE A 570 -0.97 -5.53 -15.15
N ILE A 571 -0.67 -6.73 -14.66
CA ILE A 571 -0.25 -7.89 -15.49
C ILE A 571 -1.32 -8.98 -15.41
N GLN A 572 -1.87 -9.36 -16.56
CA GLN A 572 -2.90 -10.39 -16.69
C GLN A 572 -2.24 -11.73 -17.07
N MET A 573 -2.61 -12.79 -16.35
CA MET A 573 -1.95 -14.10 -16.42
C MET A 573 -2.26 -14.86 -17.73
N PRO A 574 -1.39 -15.75 -18.22
CA PRO A 574 -1.62 -16.50 -19.45
C PRO A 574 -2.73 -17.55 -19.27
N ARG A 575 -3.97 -17.13 -19.59
CA ARG A 575 -5.20 -17.92 -19.53
C ARG A 575 -5.97 -17.79 -20.84
N PHE A 576 -6.77 -18.79 -21.17
CA PHE A 576 -7.64 -18.78 -22.35
C PHE A 576 -9.06 -19.22 -21.95
N GLY A 577 -9.93 -18.24 -21.72
CA GLY A 577 -11.28 -18.46 -21.19
C GLY A 577 -11.29 -19.00 -19.75
N LYS A 578 -12.45 -19.45 -19.28
CA LYS A 578 -12.67 -19.80 -17.86
C LYS A 578 -11.98 -21.09 -17.37
N SER A 579 -11.57 -21.98 -18.27
CA SER A 579 -11.08 -23.33 -17.91
C SER A 579 -9.60 -23.60 -18.22
N PHE A 580 -8.97 -22.87 -19.16
CA PHE A 580 -7.58 -23.12 -19.54
C PHE A 580 -6.63 -22.13 -18.86
N LYS A 581 -5.76 -22.66 -17.99
CA LYS A 581 -4.61 -21.97 -17.41
C LYS A 581 -3.35 -22.56 -18.08
N MET A 582 -2.47 -21.73 -18.64
CA MET A 582 -1.29 -22.25 -19.37
C MET A 582 -0.32 -23.01 -18.45
N TYR A 583 -0.15 -22.51 -17.23
CA TYR A 583 0.60 -23.16 -16.15
C TYR A 583 -0.36 -23.45 -14.98
N PRO A 584 -0.22 -24.60 -14.29
CA PRO A 584 -1.12 -24.98 -13.19
C PRO A 584 -0.88 -24.18 -11.91
N LYS A 585 0.34 -23.65 -11.75
CA LYS A 585 0.78 -22.74 -10.69
C LYS A 585 1.64 -21.65 -11.32
N ILE A 586 1.48 -20.41 -10.87
CA ILE A 586 2.35 -19.28 -11.17
C ILE A 586 2.70 -18.63 -9.82
N GLN A 587 3.95 -18.22 -9.62
CA GLN A 587 4.39 -17.50 -8.41
C GLN A 587 4.45 -15.98 -8.68
N PRO A 588 3.55 -15.16 -8.11
CA PRO A 588 3.69 -13.70 -8.12
C PRO A 588 5.04 -13.24 -7.56
N THR A 589 5.68 -12.29 -8.22
CA THR A 589 6.95 -11.73 -7.75
C THR A 589 6.67 -10.60 -6.76
N LEU A 590 7.35 -10.52 -5.61
CA LEU A 590 7.11 -9.44 -4.63
C LEU A 590 7.69 -8.08 -5.05
N LEU A 591 8.91 -8.08 -5.59
CA LEU A 591 9.54 -6.95 -6.25
C LEU A 591 9.86 -7.36 -7.70
N LEU A 592 9.19 -6.74 -8.65
CA LEU A 592 9.36 -6.97 -10.07
C LEU A 592 10.46 -6.05 -10.60
N ASP A 593 11.50 -6.60 -11.22
CA ASP A 593 12.56 -5.82 -11.86
C ASP A 593 12.11 -5.45 -13.27
N VAL A 594 11.99 -4.14 -13.53
CA VAL A 594 11.55 -3.63 -14.83
C VAL A 594 12.69 -2.98 -15.64
N THR A 595 13.92 -2.98 -15.12
CA THR A 595 15.09 -2.30 -15.72
C THR A 595 15.31 -2.71 -17.17
N ASP A 596 15.30 -4.02 -17.44
CA ASP A 596 15.63 -4.58 -18.75
C ASP A 596 14.46 -4.64 -19.74
N ILE A 597 13.21 -4.35 -19.30
CA ILE A 597 12.04 -4.20 -20.20
C ILE A 597 11.78 -2.75 -20.63
N ILE A 598 12.41 -1.77 -19.98
CA ILE A 598 12.29 -0.35 -20.33
C ILE A 598 13.16 -0.02 -21.56
N GLU A 599 12.64 0.86 -22.41
CA GLU A 599 13.30 1.47 -23.57
C GLU A 599 14.31 2.51 -23.09
N ASP A 600 15.51 2.50 -23.66
CA ASP A 600 16.60 3.43 -23.33
C ASP A 600 17.03 3.48 -21.83
N SER A 601 16.62 2.52 -20.99
CA SER A 601 17.15 2.40 -19.62
C SER A 601 18.64 2.02 -19.65
N PRO A 602 19.49 2.62 -18.79
CA PRO A 602 20.81 2.07 -18.48
C PRO A 602 20.68 0.61 -18.01
N ARG A 603 21.50 -0.28 -18.57
CA ARG A 603 21.51 -1.72 -18.21
C ARG A 603 22.89 -2.17 -17.76
N GLN A 604 22.92 -3.17 -16.90
CA GLN A 604 24.16 -3.73 -16.38
C GLN A 604 24.64 -4.88 -17.28
N CYS A 605 25.92 -4.92 -17.60
CA CYS A 605 26.52 -6.03 -18.35
C CYS A 605 26.67 -7.26 -17.44
N THR A 606 25.92 -8.33 -17.74
CA THR A 606 25.91 -9.58 -16.95
C THR A 606 27.33 -10.10 -16.60
N VAL A 607 28.26 -10.03 -17.55
CA VAL A 607 29.63 -10.56 -17.39
C VAL A 607 30.53 -9.74 -16.46
N CYS A 608 30.31 -8.42 -16.30
CA CYS A 608 31.29 -7.54 -15.64
C CYS A 608 30.73 -6.44 -14.73
N GLY A 609 29.41 -6.30 -14.60
CA GLY A 609 28.78 -5.31 -13.71
C GLY A 609 28.89 -3.84 -14.15
N LYS A 610 29.57 -3.54 -15.27
CA LYS A 610 29.65 -2.19 -15.87
C LYS A 610 28.41 -1.90 -16.73
N LEU A 611 28.26 -0.66 -17.22
CA LEU A 611 27.24 -0.30 -18.21
C LEU A 611 27.32 -1.20 -19.46
N ALA A 612 26.16 -1.67 -19.92
CA ALA A 612 26.00 -2.32 -21.22
C ALA A 612 25.76 -1.29 -22.33
N GLU A 613 26.38 -1.52 -23.49
CA GLU A 613 26.20 -0.73 -24.71
C GLU A 613 25.44 -1.49 -25.81
N PHE A 614 25.25 -2.80 -25.64
CA PHE A 614 24.64 -3.69 -26.63
C PHE A 614 23.69 -4.69 -25.96
N GLU A 615 22.60 -5.01 -26.65
CA GLU A 615 21.72 -6.14 -26.35
C GLU A 615 21.85 -7.21 -27.46
N CYS A 616 21.94 -8.49 -27.09
CA CYS A 616 21.93 -9.61 -28.03
C CYS A 616 20.87 -10.62 -27.58
N LYS A 617 19.73 -10.65 -28.28
CA LYS A 617 18.58 -11.49 -27.92
C LYS A 617 18.89 -12.99 -27.96
N GLU A 618 19.75 -13.41 -28.87
CA GLU A 618 20.16 -14.81 -29.05
C GLU A 618 21.06 -15.31 -27.91
N CYS A 619 21.53 -14.43 -27.02
CA CYS A 619 22.21 -14.77 -25.76
C CYS A 619 21.25 -14.85 -24.55
N TYR A 620 19.94 -14.99 -24.77
CA TYR A 620 18.97 -15.17 -23.67
C TYR A 620 19.18 -16.52 -22.98
N GLY A 621 19.34 -16.53 -21.65
CA GLY A 621 19.68 -17.72 -20.85
C GLY A 621 21.14 -18.20 -20.96
N GLU A 622 21.87 -17.78 -21.99
CA GLU A 622 23.23 -18.26 -22.31
C GLU A 622 24.35 -17.72 -21.40
N CYS A 623 24.08 -16.66 -20.63
CA CYS A 623 25.06 -15.90 -19.83
C CYS A 623 24.46 -15.31 -18.53
N GLY A 624 23.36 -15.88 -18.03
CA GLY A 624 22.60 -15.35 -16.89
C GLY A 624 21.15 -15.85 -16.90
N VAL A 625 20.31 -15.33 -16.01
CA VAL A 625 18.86 -15.59 -16.03
C VAL A 625 18.11 -14.37 -16.56
N GLY A 626 16.91 -14.56 -17.12
CA GLY A 626 16.04 -13.45 -17.51
C GLY A 626 16.64 -12.49 -18.54
N LEU A 627 16.13 -11.24 -18.57
CA LEU A 627 16.54 -10.24 -19.55
C LEU A 627 17.87 -9.53 -19.21
N GLU A 628 18.41 -9.68 -18.00
CA GLU A 628 19.78 -9.22 -17.69
C GLU A 628 20.84 -10.00 -18.49
N SER A 629 20.55 -11.26 -18.89
CA SER A 629 21.52 -12.12 -19.61
C SER A 629 21.88 -11.62 -21.01
N ILE A 630 21.05 -10.78 -21.63
CA ILE A 630 21.25 -10.29 -23.00
C ILE A 630 22.08 -8.99 -23.08
N ALA A 631 22.44 -8.38 -21.95
CA ALA A 631 23.08 -7.07 -21.88
C ALA A 631 24.62 -7.15 -21.77
N PHE A 632 25.33 -6.48 -22.69
CA PHE A 632 26.80 -6.53 -22.78
C PHE A 632 27.47 -5.18 -22.99
N CYS A 633 28.64 -4.97 -22.35
CA CYS A 633 29.60 -3.93 -22.75
C CYS A 633 30.44 -4.40 -23.95
N VAL A 634 31.12 -3.47 -24.64
CA VAL A 634 31.91 -3.75 -25.85
C VAL A 634 32.95 -4.86 -25.67
N GLU A 635 33.60 -4.96 -24.51
CA GLU A 635 34.66 -5.95 -24.24
C GLU A 635 34.07 -7.35 -23.98
N CYS A 636 33.02 -7.42 -23.17
CA CYS A 636 32.36 -8.68 -22.84
C CYS A 636 31.59 -9.25 -24.03
N LEU A 637 30.92 -8.41 -24.83
CA LEU A 637 30.24 -8.82 -26.07
C LEU A 637 31.23 -9.56 -27.00
N LYS A 638 32.39 -8.94 -27.27
CA LYS A 638 33.49 -9.49 -28.09
C LYS A 638 34.18 -10.72 -27.49
N THR A 639 33.91 -11.05 -26.23
CA THR A 639 34.44 -12.23 -25.55
C THR A 639 33.44 -13.37 -25.60
N VAL A 640 32.15 -13.09 -25.36
CA VAL A 640 31.03 -14.03 -25.46
C VAL A 640 30.83 -14.52 -26.90
N HIS A 641 30.91 -13.62 -27.89
CA HIS A 641 30.70 -13.94 -29.32
C HIS A 641 31.96 -14.51 -30.01
N ARG A 642 32.91 -15.05 -29.23
CA ARG A 642 33.99 -15.92 -29.73
C ARG A 642 33.64 -17.40 -29.62
N HIS A 643 32.56 -17.76 -28.93
CA HIS A 643 32.07 -19.13 -28.90
C HIS A 643 31.51 -19.51 -30.27
N GLU A 644 31.82 -20.71 -30.75
CA GLU A 644 31.47 -21.13 -32.12
C GLU A 644 29.96 -21.07 -32.38
N ASP A 645 29.14 -21.47 -31.40
CA ASP A 645 27.67 -21.39 -31.47
C ASP A 645 27.13 -19.94 -31.52
N ARG A 646 27.92 -18.96 -31.09
CA ARG A 646 27.50 -17.55 -30.88
C ARG A 646 28.15 -16.57 -31.86
N THR A 647 28.90 -17.02 -32.87
CA THR A 647 29.53 -16.13 -33.86
C THR A 647 28.55 -15.47 -34.82
N ASN A 648 27.36 -16.05 -34.97
CA ASN A 648 26.37 -15.69 -35.98
C ASN A 648 25.25 -14.79 -35.46
N HIS A 649 25.23 -14.50 -34.15
CA HIS A 649 24.22 -13.63 -33.53
C HIS A 649 24.35 -12.18 -34.02
N GLU A 650 23.26 -11.40 -33.91
CA GLU A 650 23.23 -9.97 -34.28
C GLU A 650 23.02 -9.05 -33.05
N PRO A 651 24.10 -8.57 -32.40
CA PRO A 651 24.00 -7.61 -31.30
C PRO A 651 23.51 -6.23 -31.78
N LYS A 652 22.38 -5.78 -31.21
CA LYS A 652 21.84 -4.43 -31.39
C LYS A 652 22.49 -3.47 -30.40
N LYS A 653 22.83 -2.25 -30.83
CA LYS A 653 23.33 -1.21 -29.92
C LYS A 653 22.18 -0.66 -29.06
N LEU A 654 22.43 -0.51 -27.76
CA LEU A 654 21.55 0.19 -26.83
C LEU A 654 21.75 1.71 -26.94
N SER A 655 20.64 2.43 -26.79
CA SER A 655 20.66 3.85 -26.41
C SER A 655 20.82 3.93 -24.89
N VAL A 656 21.49 4.99 -24.42
CA VAL A 656 21.71 5.28 -23.00
C VAL A 656 21.43 6.77 -22.79
N PRO A 657 20.70 7.20 -21.75
CA PRO A 657 20.35 8.59 -21.56
C PRO A 657 21.61 9.42 -21.34
N VAL A 658 21.65 10.61 -21.92
CA VAL A 658 22.83 11.51 -21.87
C VAL A 658 23.13 11.90 -20.43
N GLU A 659 22.08 12.04 -19.63
CA GLU A 659 22.09 12.31 -18.19
C GLU A 659 22.82 11.20 -17.41
N PHE A 660 22.59 9.92 -17.75
CA PHE A 660 23.30 8.81 -17.12
C PHE A 660 24.74 8.67 -17.63
N ALA A 661 24.98 8.90 -18.93
CA ALA A 661 26.32 8.85 -19.51
C ALA A 661 27.29 9.85 -18.84
N ILE A 662 26.78 11.00 -18.39
CA ILE A 662 27.55 12.01 -17.62
C ILE A 662 27.82 11.54 -16.17
N LEU A 663 26.95 10.71 -15.58
CA LEU A 663 27.02 10.26 -14.18
C LEU A 663 27.71 8.89 -13.99
N GLN A 664 28.01 8.18 -15.09
CA GLN A 664 28.51 6.81 -15.11
C GLN A 664 29.80 6.59 -14.29
N GLU A 665 30.69 7.59 -14.18
CA GLU A 665 31.92 7.49 -13.38
C GLU A 665 31.69 7.58 -11.86
N HIS A 666 30.48 7.96 -11.42
CA HIS A 666 30.20 8.31 -10.01
C HIS A 666 28.99 7.57 -9.42
N CYS A 667 28.15 6.96 -10.26
CA CYS A 667 26.97 6.18 -9.85
C CYS A 667 27.03 4.75 -10.41
N PRO A 668 26.60 3.72 -9.65
CA PRO A 668 26.32 2.41 -10.24
C PRO A 668 25.15 2.52 -11.24
N VAL A 669 25.02 1.52 -12.12
CA VAL A 669 23.83 1.38 -12.98
C VAL A 669 22.61 1.17 -12.06
N PRO A 670 21.55 1.99 -12.15
CA PRO A 670 20.36 1.81 -11.35
C PRO A 670 19.57 0.58 -11.81
N ARG A 671 18.88 -0.08 -10.88
CA ARG A 671 17.80 -1.03 -11.20
C ARG A 671 16.48 -0.50 -10.66
N LEU A 672 15.41 -0.73 -11.42
CA LEU A 672 14.11 -0.11 -11.27
C LEU A 672 13.09 -1.19 -10.87
N TYR A 673 12.45 -1.00 -9.71
CA TYR A 673 11.58 -2.00 -9.10
C TYR A 673 10.14 -1.51 -8.95
N LEU A 674 9.20 -2.41 -9.23
CA LEU A 674 7.78 -2.22 -8.87
C LEU A 674 7.41 -3.21 -7.76
N GLU A 675 6.69 -2.73 -6.74
CA GLU A 675 6.20 -3.52 -5.60
C GLU A 675 4.84 -4.14 -5.94
N LEU A 676 4.66 -5.43 -5.69
CA LEU A 676 3.34 -6.08 -5.80
C LEU A 676 2.39 -5.51 -4.74
N SER A 677 1.28 -4.92 -5.17
CA SER A 677 0.27 -4.29 -4.30
C SER A 677 -1.00 -5.12 -4.15
N ALA A 678 -1.40 -5.86 -5.18
CA ALA A 678 -2.55 -6.76 -5.13
C ALA A 678 -2.45 -7.92 -6.13
N VAL A 679 -3.15 -9.02 -5.85
CA VAL A 679 -3.41 -10.12 -6.80
C VAL A 679 -4.89 -10.43 -6.79
N VAL A 680 -5.56 -10.23 -7.92
CA VAL A 680 -6.94 -10.68 -8.16
C VAL A 680 -6.88 -12.14 -8.64
N CYS A 681 -7.73 -13.00 -8.08
CA CYS A 681 -7.76 -14.43 -8.36
C CYS A 681 -9.15 -14.93 -8.78
N ILE A 682 -9.21 -15.90 -9.70
CA ILE A 682 -10.42 -16.65 -10.08
C ILE A 682 -10.12 -18.14 -10.27
N GLU A 683 -10.92 -18.98 -9.59
CA GLU A 683 -10.88 -20.45 -9.73
C GLU A 683 -11.77 -20.90 -10.90
N THR A 684 -13.03 -20.47 -10.93
CA THR A 684 -14.04 -20.84 -11.95
C THR A 684 -14.94 -19.67 -12.38
N SER A 685 -15.66 -19.06 -11.44
CA SER A 685 -16.63 -17.98 -11.67
C SER A 685 -16.85 -17.07 -10.44
N HIS A 686 -15.80 -16.92 -9.62
CA HIS A 686 -15.83 -16.05 -8.44
C HIS A 686 -14.47 -15.41 -8.21
N TYR A 687 -14.46 -14.08 -8.32
CA TYR A 687 -13.29 -13.24 -8.14
C TYR A 687 -13.10 -12.86 -6.67
N VAL A 688 -11.87 -13.04 -6.20
CA VAL A 688 -11.39 -12.67 -4.86
C VAL A 688 -10.07 -11.92 -5.01
N SER A 689 -9.59 -11.23 -3.98
CA SER A 689 -8.26 -10.60 -4.05
C SER A 689 -7.43 -10.75 -2.80
N PHE A 690 -6.11 -10.75 -3.01
CA PHE A 690 -5.11 -10.56 -1.97
C PHE A 690 -4.55 -9.15 -2.13
N VAL A 691 -4.50 -8.37 -1.05
CA VAL A 691 -4.05 -6.97 -1.10
C VAL A 691 -3.06 -6.69 0.02
N LYS A 692 -2.02 -5.91 -0.31
CA LYS A 692 -0.97 -5.48 0.62
C LYS A 692 -1.46 -4.32 1.47
N CYS A 693 -1.51 -4.49 2.79
CA CYS A 693 -2.17 -3.57 3.72
C CYS A 693 -1.31 -2.39 4.19
N GLY A 694 -0.32 -2.00 3.38
CA GLY A 694 0.62 -0.91 3.68
C GLY A 694 1.82 -0.89 2.73
N SER A 695 2.73 0.05 2.95
CA SER A 695 3.92 0.27 2.11
C SER A 695 5.16 -0.46 2.64
N GLY A 696 5.99 -1.00 1.74
CA GLY A 696 7.27 -1.63 2.08
C GLY A 696 7.19 -3.14 2.29
N SER A 697 8.34 -3.82 2.30
CA SER A 697 8.45 -5.30 2.32
C SER A 697 7.62 -5.95 3.42
N GLU A 698 7.72 -5.46 4.65
CA GLU A 698 7.10 -6.03 5.86
C GLU A 698 5.60 -5.71 6.02
N ALA A 699 4.96 -5.04 5.06
CA ALA A 699 3.54 -4.74 5.19
C ALA A 699 2.70 -6.02 5.09
N PRO A 700 1.76 -6.26 6.02
CA PRO A 700 1.00 -7.50 6.07
C PRO A 700 -0.03 -7.56 4.93
N TRP A 701 -0.49 -8.76 4.59
CA TRP A 701 -1.45 -8.99 3.51
C TRP A 701 -2.80 -9.45 4.05
N CYS A 702 -3.89 -9.07 3.38
CA CYS A 702 -5.21 -9.66 3.60
C CYS A 702 -5.76 -10.31 2.33
N PHE A 703 -6.46 -11.43 2.52
CA PHE A 703 -7.44 -11.95 1.57
C PHE A 703 -8.77 -11.19 1.72
N PHE A 704 -9.49 -11.00 0.63
CA PHE A 704 -10.81 -10.38 0.58
C PHE A 704 -11.73 -11.15 -0.37
N ASP A 705 -12.94 -11.44 0.11
CA ASP A 705 -14.03 -12.03 -0.66
C ASP A 705 -15.32 -11.24 -0.39
N SER A 706 -15.99 -10.78 -1.46
CA SER A 706 -17.20 -9.96 -1.36
C SER A 706 -18.47 -10.76 -1.05
N MET A 707 -18.42 -12.10 -1.13
CA MET A 707 -19.54 -13.03 -0.97
C MET A 707 -19.17 -14.24 -0.09
N ALA A 708 -18.24 -14.07 0.86
CA ALA A 708 -17.70 -15.12 1.72
C ALA A 708 -18.76 -15.92 2.53
N ASP A 709 -19.87 -15.28 2.88
CA ASP A 709 -20.98 -15.86 3.63
C ASP A 709 -22.31 -15.21 3.18
N ARG A 710 -23.46 -15.81 3.49
CA ARG A 710 -24.80 -15.31 3.09
C ARG A 710 -25.81 -15.47 4.21
N ASN A 711 -26.49 -14.38 4.53
CA ASN A 711 -27.61 -14.40 5.47
C ASN A 711 -28.95 -14.37 4.72
N GLY A 712 -29.80 -15.36 4.95
CA GLY A 712 -31.11 -15.50 4.32
C GLY A 712 -31.11 -16.14 2.92
N GLU A 713 -32.28 -16.66 2.53
CA GLU A 713 -32.49 -17.32 1.25
C GLU A 713 -32.78 -16.32 0.11
N GLN A 714 -34.03 -16.19 -0.34
CA GLN A 714 -34.36 -15.43 -1.55
C GLN A 714 -34.12 -13.92 -1.38
N ASP A 715 -34.67 -13.31 -0.34
CA ASP A 715 -34.40 -11.91 0.05
C ASP A 715 -33.10 -11.75 0.87
N GLY A 716 -32.18 -12.73 0.78
CA GLY A 716 -30.93 -12.75 1.53
C GLY A 716 -29.86 -11.81 0.99
N TYR A 717 -28.91 -11.45 1.84
CA TYR A 717 -27.74 -10.63 1.50
C TYR A 717 -26.43 -11.37 1.77
N ASN A 718 -25.42 -11.09 0.95
CA ASN A 718 -24.08 -11.60 1.16
C ASN A 718 -23.35 -10.78 2.23
N ILE A 719 -22.40 -11.42 2.91
CA ILE A 719 -21.53 -10.84 3.93
C ILE A 719 -20.10 -10.89 3.38
N PRO A 720 -19.44 -9.74 3.16
CA PRO A 720 -18.06 -9.73 2.73
C PRO A 720 -17.13 -9.96 3.93
N GLU A 721 -15.98 -10.59 3.69
CA GLU A 721 -15.00 -10.91 4.72
C GLU A 721 -13.58 -10.56 4.26
N MET A 722 -12.79 -10.01 5.20
CA MET A 722 -11.35 -9.80 5.04
C MET A 722 -10.62 -10.71 6.02
N VAL A 723 -9.61 -11.47 5.57
CA VAL A 723 -8.87 -12.43 6.42
C VAL A 723 -7.37 -12.09 6.40
N PRO A 724 -6.65 -12.07 7.54
CA PRO A 724 -5.20 -11.87 7.55
C PRO A 724 -4.47 -13.04 6.89
N CYS A 725 -3.48 -12.76 6.05
CA CYS A 725 -2.64 -13.76 5.39
C CYS A 725 -1.15 -13.50 5.75
N PRO A 726 -0.72 -13.78 6.99
CA PRO A 726 0.66 -13.53 7.43
C PRO A 726 1.69 -14.34 6.63
N ASP A 727 1.32 -15.54 6.16
CA ASP A 727 2.19 -16.43 5.39
C ASP A 727 2.38 -16.00 3.93
N PHE A 728 1.64 -14.99 3.45
CA PHE A 728 1.64 -14.57 2.04
C PHE A 728 3.05 -14.26 1.50
N PRO A 729 3.92 -13.51 2.21
CA PRO A 729 5.28 -13.26 1.73
C PRO A 729 6.16 -14.52 1.68
N TYR A 730 5.89 -15.51 2.55
CA TYR A 730 6.62 -16.79 2.51
C TYR A 730 6.33 -17.56 1.22
N TRP A 731 5.06 -17.66 0.80
CA TRP A 731 4.69 -18.35 -0.45
C TRP A 731 5.27 -17.72 -1.71
N LEU A 732 5.65 -16.44 -1.66
CA LEU A 732 6.29 -15.72 -2.76
C LEU A 732 7.81 -15.62 -2.64
N SER A 733 8.40 -16.12 -1.54
CA SER A 733 9.85 -16.16 -1.31
C SER A 733 10.55 -17.29 -2.06
N GLU A 734 11.89 -17.28 -2.07
CA GLU A 734 12.70 -18.40 -2.58
C GLU A 734 12.48 -19.68 -1.78
N ASP A 735 12.33 -19.61 -0.44
CA ASP A 735 12.04 -20.79 0.39
C ASP A 735 10.65 -21.38 0.08
N GLY A 736 9.67 -20.51 -0.14
CA GLY A 736 8.34 -20.88 -0.63
C GLY A 736 8.40 -21.59 -1.98
N GLY A 737 9.04 -20.98 -2.98
CA GLY A 737 9.24 -21.59 -4.30
C GLY A 737 9.97 -22.94 -4.21
N ASN A 738 11.03 -23.01 -3.41
CA ASN A 738 11.78 -24.25 -3.15
C ASN A 738 10.95 -25.36 -2.48
N TYR A 739 9.90 -25.01 -1.73
CA TYR A 739 8.92 -25.98 -1.21
C TYR A 739 7.89 -26.35 -2.29
N LEU A 740 7.35 -25.38 -3.01
CA LEU A 740 6.33 -25.54 -4.04
C LEU A 740 6.79 -26.39 -5.23
N THR A 741 8.05 -26.28 -5.65
CA THR A 741 8.66 -27.13 -6.70
C THR A 741 8.84 -28.58 -6.24
N LYS A 742 8.95 -28.83 -4.92
CA LYS A 742 9.02 -30.19 -4.35
C LYS A 742 7.64 -30.78 -4.08
N LEU A 743 6.57 -29.98 -4.13
CA LEU A 743 5.21 -30.40 -3.83
C LEU A 743 4.55 -31.03 -5.07
N THR A 744 4.35 -32.36 -5.01
CA THR A 744 3.75 -33.15 -6.10
C THR A 744 2.22 -33.19 -6.10
N ASP A 745 1.57 -32.68 -5.06
CA ASP A 745 0.11 -32.72 -4.90
C ASP A 745 -0.39 -31.45 -4.20
N ASP A 746 -1.05 -30.58 -4.97
CA ASP A 746 -1.50 -29.25 -4.55
C ASP A 746 -2.64 -29.29 -3.52
N ARG A 747 -3.23 -30.47 -3.25
CA ARG A 747 -4.20 -30.66 -2.15
C ARG A 747 -3.56 -30.51 -0.76
N ASN A 748 -2.22 -30.50 -0.68
CA ASN A 748 -1.46 -30.25 0.54
C ASN A 748 -1.13 -28.76 0.76
N LEU A 749 -1.55 -27.87 -0.15
CA LEU A 749 -1.44 -26.42 0.06
C LEU A 749 -2.55 -25.91 0.99
N PRO A 750 -2.25 -24.97 1.90
CA PRO A 750 -3.28 -24.17 2.55
C PRO A 750 -4.18 -23.46 1.52
N GLU A 751 -5.46 -23.31 1.84
CA GLU A 751 -6.49 -22.80 0.92
C GLU A 751 -6.09 -21.48 0.25
N TYR A 752 -5.66 -20.49 1.04
CA TYR A 752 -5.21 -19.20 0.52
C TYR A 752 -3.94 -19.29 -0.35
N ALA A 753 -3.01 -20.20 -0.03
CA ALA A 753 -1.82 -20.43 -0.85
C ALA A 753 -2.19 -21.09 -2.19
N LYS A 754 -3.12 -22.06 -2.19
CA LYS A 754 -3.69 -22.64 -3.42
C LYS A 754 -4.36 -21.56 -4.27
N ARG A 755 -5.23 -20.72 -3.69
CA ARG A 755 -5.91 -19.65 -4.46
C ARG A 755 -4.94 -18.57 -4.95
N LEU A 756 -3.88 -18.26 -4.22
CA LEU A 756 -2.82 -17.37 -4.71
C LEU A 756 -2.10 -17.95 -5.93
N LEU A 757 -1.60 -19.18 -5.83
CA LEU A 757 -0.66 -19.75 -6.80
C LEU A 757 -1.36 -20.40 -8.01
N CYS A 758 -2.49 -21.05 -7.80
CA CYS A 758 -3.27 -21.69 -8.86
C CYS A 758 -4.30 -20.75 -9.48
N ASP A 759 -4.84 -19.77 -8.73
CA ASP A 759 -5.98 -18.95 -9.18
C ASP A 759 -5.63 -17.50 -9.54
N ALA A 760 -4.37 -17.06 -9.50
CA ALA A 760 -3.95 -15.73 -9.97
C ALA A 760 -4.51 -15.40 -11.36
N TYR A 761 -5.15 -14.23 -11.47
CA TYR A 761 -5.76 -13.69 -12.69
C TYR A 761 -5.06 -12.41 -13.15
N MET A 762 -4.98 -11.42 -12.26
CA MET A 762 -4.23 -10.17 -12.49
C MET A 762 -3.34 -9.87 -11.28
N CYS A 763 -2.07 -9.55 -11.53
CA CYS A 763 -1.14 -9.02 -10.54
C CYS A 763 -1.00 -7.51 -10.74
N MET A 764 -1.23 -6.72 -9.70
CA MET A 764 -1.07 -5.27 -9.72
C MET A 764 0.24 -4.88 -9.03
N TYR A 765 1.07 -4.12 -9.74
CA TYR A 765 2.35 -3.61 -9.27
C TYR A 765 2.36 -2.08 -9.25
N GLN A 766 3.04 -1.49 -8.27
CA GLN A 766 3.14 -0.04 -8.06
C GLN A 766 4.60 0.42 -7.97
N SER A 767 4.92 1.60 -8.50
CA SER A 767 6.24 2.20 -8.28
C SER A 767 6.30 2.86 -6.89
N PRO A 768 7.24 2.47 -6.00
CA PRO A 768 7.40 3.12 -4.70
C PRO A 768 7.79 4.60 -4.81
N ASP A 769 8.56 4.95 -5.84
CA ASP A 769 9.09 6.31 -6.04
C ASP A 769 8.09 7.23 -6.75
N VAL A 770 7.44 6.76 -7.82
CA VAL A 770 6.52 7.59 -8.63
C VAL A 770 5.19 7.87 -7.89
N MET A 771 4.87 7.06 -6.87
CA MET A 771 3.70 7.20 -5.97
C MET A 771 3.55 8.57 -5.27
N MET A 772 4.56 9.45 -5.31
CA MET A 772 4.51 10.80 -4.73
C MET A 772 4.45 11.94 -5.77
N TYR A 773 4.32 11.64 -7.07
CA TYR A 773 4.54 12.62 -8.15
C TYR A 773 3.39 12.84 -9.15
N LYS A 774 2.31 12.04 -9.09
CA LYS A 774 1.01 12.36 -9.72
C LYS A 774 -0.03 12.56 -8.63
#